data_AF-A0A926DMH1-F1
#
_entry.id   AF-A0A926DMH1-F1
#
_cell.length_a   1.000
_cell.length_b   1.000
_cell.length_c   1.000
_cell.angle_alpha   90.00
_cell.angle_beta   90.00
_cell.angle_gamma   90.00
#
_symmetry.space_group_name_H-M   'P 1'
#
loop_
_entity.id
_entity.type
_entity.pdbx_description
1 polymer ?
#
loop_
_entity_poly.entity_id
_entity_poly.type
_entity_poly.pdbx_seq_one_letter_code
_entity_poly.pdbx_strand_id
1 'polypeptide(L)'
;MKNELNTYTRPGTLFRNTGIGEVFSKLDKMEIIENVFLLLLCRICFMGYLVSPFGAAYFAAVFLKRRRPAYVLCAVIGILSVGYTTFSFKYGGTILIIAAISAIFSKELSGKKIFPALICSGALFINGMIYVIAEGFFAYDTLLLLAECGGACLSYFAFDKAALLVRTSPRRRIFESAETISLVILCGTVVLSVALIDNMLPFAHVLAITVILALSVSCGFSVSCPAGVVFGLCLGIASVYPPQTVCIYCLSALASGFVKRYGKFGAAAAFAVTSFAATMLMCPESNGIITVSYVALATLILLFIPDKFLNRFGALAIKAKEEAAAGDRIRNAVETKMTQTINSIDSVSVVFRDVLDSLLEQNGETHGVIFDNTADTVCKKCTLCKFCWNKNRDDTLSYMNAMYKTMERKNSISKHDVPQEFSDMCIRCEPFVSELNKNYEAYKITRMWAGRVMESKRLVAEQFNNISMILKNMKTSLAEQMNCEPELEHKIATALDRRGISANKINVSAGDGFTVTMDKVSCGRNLVCSTTVAAAVSEVLEVPMLRENRECSDDVCHLKFSQQTRFVTDIAVASATRDKSSGSGDVALSFPCGNGKTAVILSDGMGSGEKAHFQSSITAQLAKNLLSAGFDKETCVRLINNILMMNADRDTFATIDLCIVNLYTGSMEFVKTGAANSYIKTASGNETVYASSLPAGLVQGLEPDYDMRYMKSGDYLIMASDGITDVLDSPDHNEIFDIAEGFTGSAKVLADNILNAALSYTDGIAYDDMTVAVCAVSENM
;
A
#
# COMPACT_ATOMS: atom_id res chain seq x y z
N MET A 1 -26.76 7.10 33.41
CA MET A 1 -28.24 7.20 33.56
C MET A 1 -28.87 6.80 32.24
N LYS A 2 -29.86 5.90 32.30
CA LYS A 2 -30.41 5.08 31.21
C LYS A 2 -31.09 5.88 30.10
N ASN A 3 -30.88 5.46 28.85
CA ASN A 3 -31.97 5.19 27.91
C ASN A 3 -31.53 4.14 26.89
N GLU A 4 -31.99 2.91 27.14
CA GLU A 4 -31.68 1.69 26.41
C GLU A 4 -32.41 1.65 25.05
N LEU A 5 -31.64 1.31 24.01
CA LEU A 5 -32.15 0.51 22.89
C LEU A 5 -32.60 -0.84 23.45
N ASN A 6 -33.90 -1.11 23.40
CA ASN A 6 -34.46 -2.45 23.56
C ASN A 6 -35.76 -2.56 22.77
N THR A 7 -35.67 -2.71 21.45
CA THR A 7 -36.77 -3.35 20.70
C THR A 7 -36.58 -4.87 20.77
N TYR A 8 -36.68 -5.39 22.00
CA TYR A 8 -37.06 -6.78 22.24
C TYR A 8 -38.56 -6.89 22.00
N THR A 9 -38.95 -7.56 20.91
CA THR A 9 -40.32 -8.06 20.79
C THR A 9 -40.58 -9.05 21.92
N ARG A 10 -41.59 -8.75 22.74
CA ARG A 10 -42.04 -9.53 23.91
C ARG A 10 -42.22 -11.02 23.60
N PRO A 11 -41.80 -11.95 24.49
CA PRO A 11 -42.26 -13.32 24.48
C PRO A 11 -43.57 -13.41 25.29
N GLY A 12 -44.69 -13.65 24.63
CA GLY A 12 -45.95 -13.82 25.35
C GLY A 12 -47.19 -13.62 24.50
N THR A 13 -47.44 -14.53 23.57
CA THR A 13 -48.79 -14.93 23.13
C THR A 13 -48.66 -16.27 22.42
N LEU A 14 -48.60 -17.35 23.23
CA LEU A 14 -48.91 -18.70 22.78
C LEU A 14 -50.39 -18.72 22.37
N PHE A 15 -50.67 -19.24 21.17
CA PHE A 15 -51.99 -19.70 20.72
C PHE A 15 -53.16 -18.72 20.90
N ARG A 16 -53.33 -17.79 19.95
CA ARG A 16 -54.66 -17.20 19.70
C ARG A 16 -54.93 -17.23 18.20
N ASN A 17 -56.09 -17.80 17.85
CA ASN A 17 -56.66 -17.95 16.51
C ASN A 17 -56.19 -16.88 15.53
N THR A 18 -55.22 -17.22 14.68
CA THR A 18 -54.89 -16.43 13.50
C THR A 18 -55.22 -17.26 12.28
N GLY A 19 -56.14 -16.76 11.46
CA GLY A 19 -56.46 -17.36 10.18
C GLY A 19 -55.19 -17.46 9.33
N ILE A 20 -55.12 -18.50 8.48
CA ILE A 20 -53.97 -18.81 7.62
C ILE A 20 -53.47 -17.58 6.83
N GLY A 21 -54.35 -16.61 6.54
CA GLY A 21 -54.02 -15.37 5.83
C GLY A 21 -53.15 -14.35 6.60
N GLU A 22 -53.20 -14.27 7.94
CA GLU A 22 -52.39 -13.28 8.69
C GLU A 22 -50.92 -13.70 8.84
N VAL A 23 -50.64 -15.01 8.82
CA VAL A 23 -49.28 -15.56 8.92
C VAL A 23 -48.40 -15.12 7.74
N PHE A 24 -48.99 -14.96 6.55
CA PHE A 24 -48.27 -14.58 5.32
C PHE A 24 -48.13 -13.06 5.10
N SER A 25 -48.91 -12.23 5.81
CA SER A 25 -48.99 -10.78 5.58
C SER A 25 -47.78 -9.96 6.06
N LYS A 26 -46.87 -10.56 6.86
CA LYS A 26 -45.72 -9.89 7.51
C LYS A 26 -44.35 -10.46 7.13
N LEU A 27 -44.23 -11.29 6.09
CA LEU A 27 -42.94 -11.87 5.69
C LEU A 27 -42.12 -10.94 4.79
N ASP A 28 -40.83 -10.86 5.05
CA ASP A 28 -39.84 -10.23 4.16
C ASP A 28 -39.64 -11.10 2.90
N LYS A 29 -39.25 -10.49 1.76
CA LYS A 29 -39.02 -11.20 0.49
C LYS A 29 -38.03 -12.36 0.64
N MET A 30 -37.02 -12.20 1.48
CA MET A 30 -36.04 -13.25 1.75
C MET A 30 -36.60 -14.37 2.64
N GLU A 31 -37.51 -14.05 3.57
CA GLU A 31 -38.18 -15.07 4.36
C GLU A 31 -39.12 -15.92 3.50
N ILE A 32 -39.76 -15.34 2.47
CA ILE A 32 -40.57 -16.10 1.50
C ILE A 32 -39.69 -17.12 0.76
N ILE A 33 -38.51 -16.70 0.28
CA ILE A 33 -37.56 -17.59 -0.42
C ILE A 33 -37.11 -18.75 0.49
N GLU A 34 -36.75 -18.46 1.75
CA GLU A 34 -36.38 -19.50 2.72
C GLU A 34 -37.52 -20.49 2.98
N ASN A 35 -38.76 -20.01 3.09
CA ASN A 35 -39.93 -20.87 3.29
C ASN A 35 -40.21 -21.76 2.07
N VAL A 36 -40.00 -21.26 0.85
CA VAL A 36 -40.12 -22.05 -0.39
C VAL A 36 -39.06 -23.15 -0.43
N PHE A 37 -37.80 -22.82 -0.12
CA PHE A 37 -36.75 -23.84 -0.05
C PHE A 37 -37.05 -24.90 1.01
N LEU A 38 -37.52 -24.48 2.18
CA LEU A 38 -37.88 -25.40 3.26
C LEU A 38 -39.00 -26.38 2.85
N LEU A 39 -40.04 -25.89 2.17
CA LEU A 39 -41.11 -26.73 1.62
C LEU A 39 -40.56 -27.80 0.66
N LEU A 40 -39.66 -27.40 -0.24
CA LEU A 40 -39.08 -28.27 -1.25
C LEU A 40 -38.12 -29.31 -0.64
N LEU A 41 -37.23 -28.88 0.27
CA LEU A 41 -36.25 -29.78 0.88
C LEU A 41 -36.90 -30.82 1.82
N CYS A 42 -38.01 -30.48 2.47
CA CYS A 42 -38.76 -31.40 3.32
C CYS A 42 -39.50 -32.51 2.56
N ARG A 43 -39.62 -32.40 1.23
CA ARG A 43 -40.23 -33.42 0.36
C ARG A 43 -39.24 -34.50 -0.09
N ILE A 44 -37.93 -34.26 0.06
CA ILE A 44 -36.89 -35.14 -0.45
C ILE A 44 -36.83 -36.43 0.39
N CYS A 45 -37.04 -37.59 -0.23
CA CYS A 45 -36.94 -38.89 0.44
C CYS A 45 -36.28 -39.94 -0.48
N PHE A 46 -35.53 -40.87 0.09
CA PHE A 46 -34.83 -41.94 -0.62
C PHE A 46 -35.13 -43.32 -0.03
N MET A 47 -34.79 -44.38 -0.79
CA MET A 47 -34.87 -45.79 -0.35
C MET A 47 -36.25 -46.16 0.22
N GLY A 48 -37.31 -45.95 -0.56
CA GLY A 48 -38.67 -46.32 -0.13
C GLY A 48 -39.19 -45.52 1.06
N TYR A 49 -38.97 -44.20 1.07
CA TYR A 49 -39.43 -43.26 2.11
C TYR A 49 -38.73 -43.40 3.48
N LEU A 50 -37.64 -44.16 3.59
CA LEU A 50 -36.96 -44.42 4.87
C LEU A 50 -35.97 -43.32 5.28
N VAL A 51 -35.45 -42.51 4.34
CA VAL A 51 -34.33 -41.56 4.56
C VAL A 51 -34.61 -40.16 3.99
N SER A 52 -34.50 -39.11 4.82
CA SER A 52 -34.70 -37.69 4.47
C SER A 52 -33.83 -36.75 5.35
N PRO A 53 -32.51 -36.67 5.10
CA PRO A 53 -31.60 -35.87 5.93
C PRO A 53 -31.69 -34.36 5.66
N PHE A 54 -32.09 -33.95 4.45
CA PHE A 54 -31.96 -32.56 4.00
C PHE A 54 -33.02 -31.62 4.57
N GLY A 55 -34.27 -32.07 4.70
CA GLY A 55 -35.37 -31.28 5.23
C GLY A 55 -35.14 -30.86 6.69
N ALA A 56 -34.76 -31.82 7.54
CA ALA A 56 -34.45 -31.56 8.94
C ALA A 56 -33.22 -30.63 9.11
N ALA A 57 -32.18 -30.84 8.31
CA ALA A 57 -30.96 -30.03 8.34
C ALA A 57 -31.22 -28.56 7.95
N TYR A 58 -31.99 -28.32 6.88
CA TYR A 58 -32.33 -26.97 6.44
C TYR A 58 -33.30 -26.29 7.43
N PHE A 59 -34.26 -27.04 7.98
CA PHE A 59 -35.14 -26.53 9.05
C PHE A 59 -34.33 -26.05 10.26
N ALA A 60 -33.38 -26.85 10.74
CA ALA A 60 -32.51 -26.46 11.86
C ALA A 60 -31.70 -25.19 11.55
N ALA A 61 -31.12 -25.08 10.35
CA ALA A 61 -30.32 -23.93 9.92
C ALA A 61 -31.12 -22.60 9.92
N VAL A 62 -32.39 -22.66 9.53
CA VAL A 62 -33.24 -21.47 9.42
C VAL A 62 -33.98 -21.17 10.73
N PHE A 63 -34.61 -22.17 11.34
CA PHE A 63 -35.53 -22.02 12.47
C PHE A 63 -34.82 -21.66 13.77
N LEU A 64 -33.66 -22.26 14.07
CA LEU A 64 -32.93 -22.00 15.33
C LEU A 64 -32.48 -20.54 15.48
N LYS A 65 -32.38 -19.80 14.36
CA LYS A 65 -32.00 -18.38 14.32
C LYS A 65 -33.18 -17.41 14.43
N ARG A 66 -34.28 -17.63 13.68
CA ARG A 66 -35.41 -16.66 13.56
C ARG A 66 -36.71 -17.09 14.27
N ARG A 67 -36.86 -18.38 14.61
CA ARG A 67 -37.99 -18.98 15.35
C ARG A 67 -39.39 -18.50 14.91
N ARG A 68 -39.60 -18.36 13.61
CA ARG A 68 -40.91 -17.97 13.04
C ARG A 68 -41.81 -19.19 12.85
N PRO A 69 -43.12 -19.12 13.17
CA PRO A 69 -44.04 -20.23 13.00
C PRO A 69 -44.27 -20.62 11.53
N ALA A 70 -44.06 -19.67 10.60
CA ALA A 70 -44.16 -19.92 9.16
C ALA A 70 -43.24 -21.06 8.68
N TYR A 71 -42.01 -21.14 9.22
CA TYR A 71 -41.09 -22.22 8.86
C TYR A 71 -41.60 -23.60 9.30
N VAL A 72 -42.21 -23.70 10.49
CA VAL A 72 -42.81 -24.95 10.97
C VAL A 72 -43.96 -25.36 10.05
N LEU A 73 -44.82 -24.41 9.68
CA LEU A 73 -45.95 -24.65 8.79
C LEU A 73 -45.48 -25.16 7.41
N CYS A 74 -44.52 -24.47 6.78
CA CYS A 74 -44.00 -24.87 5.47
C CYS A 74 -43.30 -26.23 5.49
N ALA A 75 -42.55 -26.54 6.55
CA ALA A 75 -41.89 -27.82 6.69
C ALA A 75 -42.90 -28.97 6.88
N VAL A 76 -43.96 -28.77 7.67
CA VAL A 76 -45.06 -29.74 7.84
C VAL A 76 -45.84 -29.96 6.55
N ILE A 77 -46.16 -28.89 5.81
CA ILE A 77 -46.82 -29.00 4.49
C ILE A 77 -45.93 -29.81 3.53
N GLY A 78 -44.61 -29.57 3.53
CA GLY A 78 -43.66 -30.29 2.68
C GLY A 78 -43.64 -31.79 2.97
N ILE A 79 -43.61 -32.17 4.26
CA ILE A 79 -43.65 -33.58 4.69
C ILE A 79 -44.98 -34.24 4.31
N LEU A 80 -46.11 -33.59 4.59
CA LEU A 80 -47.44 -34.13 4.27
C LEU A 80 -47.64 -34.31 2.77
N SER A 81 -46.98 -33.49 1.94
CA SER A 81 -47.07 -33.58 0.47
C SER A 81 -46.49 -34.87 -0.11
N VAL A 82 -45.71 -35.63 0.66
CA VAL A 82 -45.18 -36.96 0.29
C VAL A 82 -46.27 -38.04 0.37
N GLY A 83 -47.30 -37.85 1.20
CA GLY A 83 -48.47 -38.74 1.25
C GLY A 83 -48.27 -40.05 2.02
N TYR A 84 -47.11 -40.27 2.65
CA TYR A 84 -46.82 -41.48 3.43
C TYR A 84 -46.92 -41.21 4.94
N THR A 85 -47.71 -42.02 5.66
CA THR A 85 -48.07 -41.76 7.05
C THR A 85 -46.91 -41.96 8.01
N THR A 86 -46.15 -43.05 7.87
CA THR A 86 -45.00 -43.33 8.74
C THR A 86 -43.87 -42.32 8.56
N PHE A 87 -43.62 -41.91 7.31
CA PHE A 87 -42.73 -40.79 6.97
C PHE A 87 -43.16 -39.51 7.70
N SER A 88 -44.46 -39.20 7.65
CA SER A 88 -45.01 -37.99 8.28
C SER A 88 -44.82 -37.98 9.79
N PHE A 89 -44.96 -39.13 10.47
CA PHE A 89 -44.69 -39.24 11.90
C PHE A 89 -43.19 -39.09 12.24
N LYS A 90 -42.30 -39.75 11.48
CA LYS A 90 -40.84 -39.72 11.71
C LYS A 90 -40.25 -38.31 11.51
N TYR A 91 -40.62 -37.61 10.44
CA TYR A 91 -40.03 -36.29 10.17
C TYR A 91 -40.82 -35.15 10.82
N GLY A 92 -42.15 -35.29 10.96
CA GLY A 92 -42.99 -34.35 11.70
C GLY A 92 -42.61 -34.28 13.18
N GLY A 93 -42.39 -35.44 13.83
CA GLY A 93 -41.90 -35.49 15.21
C GLY A 93 -40.51 -34.88 15.37
N THR A 94 -39.60 -35.09 14.41
CA THR A 94 -38.26 -34.49 14.40
C THR A 94 -38.33 -32.95 14.39
N ILE A 95 -39.18 -32.36 13.57
CA ILE A 95 -39.38 -30.90 13.51
C ILE A 95 -39.93 -30.36 14.83
N LEU A 96 -40.90 -31.06 15.43
CA LEU A 96 -41.47 -30.67 16.72
C LEU A 96 -40.43 -30.74 17.86
N ILE A 97 -39.58 -31.76 17.86
CA ILE A 97 -38.49 -31.89 18.84
C ILE A 97 -37.49 -30.73 18.68
N ILE A 98 -37.06 -30.42 17.45
CA ILE A 98 -36.17 -29.27 17.18
C ILE A 98 -36.83 -27.96 17.64
N ALA A 99 -38.14 -27.81 17.37
CA ALA A 99 -38.88 -26.63 17.78
C ALA A 99 -38.97 -26.49 19.31
N ALA A 100 -39.27 -27.59 20.02
CA ALA A 100 -39.35 -27.64 21.48
C ALA A 100 -37.99 -27.36 22.14
N ILE A 101 -36.92 -27.99 21.67
CA ILE A 101 -35.55 -27.76 22.18
C ILE A 101 -35.15 -26.29 22.00
N SER A 102 -35.49 -25.68 20.86
CA SER A 102 -35.19 -24.28 20.60
C SER A 102 -35.92 -23.29 21.52
N ALA A 103 -37.11 -23.67 22.00
CA ALA A 103 -37.89 -22.87 22.94
C ALA A 103 -37.29 -22.92 24.36
N ILE A 104 -36.71 -24.07 24.74
CA ILE A 104 -36.12 -24.30 26.06
C ILE A 104 -34.71 -23.69 26.16
N PHE A 105 -33.81 -23.97 25.22
CA PHE A 105 -32.38 -23.61 25.31
C PHE A 105 -32.02 -22.26 24.67
N SER A 106 -32.95 -21.30 24.74
CA SER A 106 -32.93 -20.12 23.88
C SER A 106 -31.67 -19.23 23.95
N LYS A 107 -30.97 -19.20 25.10
CA LYS A 107 -29.81 -18.34 25.38
C LYS A 107 -28.46 -19.01 25.12
N GLU A 108 -28.34 -20.31 25.32
CA GLU A 108 -27.06 -21.05 25.20
C GLU A 108 -26.69 -21.42 23.75
N LEU A 109 -27.68 -21.44 22.85
CA LEU A 109 -27.47 -21.77 21.43
C LEU A 109 -26.68 -20.72 20.64
N SER A 110 -26.58 -19.47 21.11
CA SER A 110 -26.06 -18.36 20.28
C SER A 110 -24.53 -18.34 20.14
N GLY A 111 -23.79 -19.07 20.99
CA GLY A 111 -22.32 -18.99 21.06
C GLY A 111 -21.54 -20.14 20.40
N LYS A 112 -22.14 -21.32 20.17
CA LYS A 112 -21.39 -22.53 19.75
C LYS A 112 -21.85 -23.03 18.37
N LYS A 113 -20.95 -23.02 17.38
CA LYS A 113 -21.23 -23.36 15.96
C LYS A 113 -21.66 -24.81 15.72
N ILE A 114 -21.25 -25.76 16.56
CA ILE A 114 -21.51 -27.20 16.38
C ILE A 114 -22.83 -27.64 17.03
N PHE A 115 -23.28 -26.92 18.06
CA PHE A 115 -24.40 -27.33 18.90
C PHE A 115 -25.75 -27.43 18.14
N PRO A 116 -26.10 -26.51 17.22
CA PRO A 116 -27.28 -26.66 16.36
C PRO A 116 -27.29 -27.91 15.47
N ALA A 117 -26.12 -28.33 14.96
CA ALA A 117 -26.00 -29.53 14.15
C ALA A 117 -26.28 -30.79 14.98
N LEU A 118 -25.77 -30.82 16.22
CA LEU A 118 -26.05 -31.91 17.17
C LEU A 118 -27.52 -31.98 17.57
N ILE A 119 -28.21 -30.85 17.70
CA ILE A 119 -29.66 -30.82 17.96
C ILE A 119 -30.42 -31.45 16.80
N CYS A 120 -30.05 -31.12 15.57
CA CYS A 120 -30.68 -31.70 14.37
C CYS A 120 -30.49 -33.22 14.33
N SER A 121 -29.25 -33.71 14.44
CA SER A 121 -28.97 -35.14 14.39
C SER A 121 -29.54 -35.89 15.61
N GLY A 122 -29.51 -35.29 16.79
CA GLY A 122 -30.08 -35.88 18.01
C GLY A 122 -31.60 -36.01 17.94
N ALA A 123 -32.30 -34.98 17.47
CA ALA A 123 -33.76 -35.04 17.28
C ALA A 123 -34.16 -36.12 16.26
N LEU A 124 -33.40 -36.23 15.17
CA LEU A 124 -33.63 -37.23 14.13
C LEU A 124 -33.32 -38.64 14.63
N PHE A 125 -32.27 -38.81 15.44
CA PHE A 125 -31.94 -40.10 16.06
C PHE A 125 -33.02 -40.55 17.05
N ILE A 126 -33.48 -39.66 17.94
CA ILE A 126 -34.51 -39.99 18.94
C ILE A 126 -35.79 -40.46 18.22
N ASN A 127 -36.30 -39.68 17.26
CA ASN A 127 -37.55 -40.02 16.60
C ASN A 127 -37.39 -41.20 15.62
N GLY A 128 -36.23 -41.34 15.00
CA GLY A 128 -35.89 -42.48 14.16
C GLY A 128 -35.78 -43.79 14.94
N MET A 129 -35.23 -43.77 16.16
CA MET A 129 -35.15 -44.95 17.02
C MET A 129 -36.54 -45.40 17.50
N ILE A 130 -37.45 -44.46 17.78
CA ILE A 130 -38.86 -44.78 18.09
C ILE A 130 -39.49 -45.54 16.92
N TYR A 131 -39.21 -45.11 15.68
CA TYR A 131 -39.68 -45.78 14.47
C TYR A 131 -39.09 -47.19 14.31
N VAL A 132 -37.76 -47.35 14.47
CA VAL A 132 -37.09 -48.67 14.37
C VAL A 132 -37.61 -49.64 15.44
N ILE A 133 -37.88 -49.18 16.66
CA ILE A 133 -38.45 -50.02 17.72
C ILE A 133 -39.89 -50.42 17.38
N ALA A 134 -40.68 -49.52 16.76
CA ALA A 134 -42.08 -49.77 16.43
C ALA A 134 -42.27 -50.74 15.25
N GLU A 135 -41.39 -50.73 14.25
CA GLU A 135 -41.47 -51.64 13.09
C GLU A 135 -40.70 -52.96 13.27
N GLY A 136 -39.84 -53.05 14.29
CA GLY A 136 -39.04 -54.23 14.60
C GLY A 136 -37.54 -53.94 14.49
N PHE A 137 -36.78 -54.41 15.48
CA PHE A 137 -35.36 -54.07 15.58
C PHE A 137 -34.53 -54.86 14.55
N PHE A 138 -34.20 -54.21 13.44
CA PHE A 138 -33.23 -54.71 12.47
C PHE A 138 -31.93 -53.88 12.50
N ALA A 139 -30.79 -54.58 12.44
CA ALA A 139 -29.47 -53.95 12.43
C ALA A 139 -29.28 -53.02 11.22
N TYR A 140 -29.89 -53.37 10.08
CA TYR A 140 -29.83 -52.57 8.84
C TYR A 140 -30.48 -51.20 9.01
N ASP A 141 -31.70 -51.13 9.57
CA ASP A 141 -32.43 -49.86 9.75
C ASP A 141 -31.74 -48.95 10.77
N THR A 142 -31.09 -49.55 11.78
CA THR A 142 -30.27 -48.81 12.75
C THR A 142 -29.02 -48.20 12.09
N LEU A 143 -28.32 -48.96 11.24
CA LEU A 143 -27.17 -48.45 10.48
C LEU A 143 -27.59 -47.36 9.48
N LEU A 144 -28.74 -47.51 8.84
CA LEU A 144 -29.29 -46.53 7.91
C LEU A 144 -29.67 -45.23 8.64
N LEU A 145 -30.25 -45.33 9.84
CA LEU A 145 -30.55 -44.17 10.70
C LEU A 145 -29.28 -43.44 11.14
N LEU A 146 -28.21 -44.16 11.50
CA LEU A 146 -26.91 -43.54 11.83
C LEU A 146 -26.31 -42.81 10.62
N ALA A 147 -26.39 -43.40 9.43
CA ALA A 147 -25.97 -42.76 8.19
C ALA A 147 -26.80 -41.49 7.89
N GLU A 148 -28.12 -41.55 8.11
CA GLU A 148 -29.02 -40.41 7.97
C GLU A 148 -28.68 -39.27 8.94
N CYS A 149 -28.40 -39.59 10.21
CA CYS A 149 -27.98 -38.62 11.22
C CYS A 149 -26.67 -37.92 10.85
N GLY A 150 -25.70 -38.68 10.31
CA GLY A 150 -24.43 -38.15 9.80
C GLY A 150 -24.65 -37.24 8.59
N GLY A 151 -25.48 -37.66 7.64
CA GLY A 151 -25.85 -36.88 6.46
C GLY A 151 -26.55 -35.56 6.83
N ALA A 152 -27.46 -35.58 7.80
CA ALA A 152 -28.14 -34.38 8.30
C ALA A 152 -27.16 -33.41 8.99
N CYS A 153 -26.19 -33.93 9.76
CA CYS A 153 -25.15 -33.12 10.40
C CYS A 153 -24.27 -32.38 9.39
N LEU A 154 -23.76 -33.11 8.37
CA LEU A 154 -22.93 -32.52 7.32
C LEU A 154 -23.72 -31.50 6.48
N SER A 155 -24.97 -31.83 6.13
CA SER A 155 -25.85 -30.95 5.36
C SER A 155 -26.19 -29.67 6.12
N TYR A 156 -26.30 -29.73 7.46
CA TYR A 156 -26.55 -28.54 8.29
C TYR A 156 -25.46 -27.48 8.08
N PHE A 157 -24.17 -27.85 8.05
CA PHE A 157 -23.09 -26.86 7.88
C PHE A 157 -23.13 -26.17 6.51
N ALA A 158 -23.49 -26.91 5.45
CA ALA A 158 -23.68 -26.34 4.13
C ALA A 158 -24.89 -25.40 4.10
N PHE A 159 -26.02 -25.81 4.66
CA PHE A 159 -27.24 -25.02 4.68
C PHE A 159 -27.18 -23.80 5.62
N ASP A 160 -26.47 -23.87 6.73
CA ASP A 160 -26.29 -22.75 7.65
C ASP A 160 -25.59 -21.57 6.96
N LYS A 161 -24.54 -21.87 6.20
CA LYS A 161 -23.82 -20.90 5.36
C LYS A 161 -24.70 -20.42 4.20
N ALA A 162 -25.34 -21.33 3.48
CA ALA A 162 -26.19 -20.97 2.34
C ALA A 162 -27.37 -20.08 2.74
N ALA A 163 -28.06 -20.38 3.85
CA ALA A 163 -29.17 -19.59 4.37
C ALA A 163 -28.70 -18.19 4.84
N LEU A 164 -27.53 -18.09 5.48
CA LEU A 164 -26.95 -16.80 5.84
C LEU A 164 -26.66 -15.94 4.59
N LEU A 165 -26.18 -16.56 3.51
CA LEU A 165 -25.92 -15.87 2.26
C LEU A 165 -27.21 -15.38 1.62
N VAL A 166 -28.23 -16.23 1.50
CA VAL A 166 -29.55 -15.83 0.96
C VAL A 166 -30.12 -14.62 1.72
N ARG A 167 -29.89 -14.51 3.03
CA ARG A 167 -30.30 -13.35 3.84
C ARG A 167 -29.53 -12.07 3.57
N THR A 168 -28.22 -12.17 3.36
CA THR A 168 -27.27 -11.02 3.33
C THR A 168 -26.85 -10.62 1.91
N SER A 169 -27.17 -11.44 0.91
CA SER A 169 -26.66 -11.37 -0.46
C SER A 169 -27.16 -10.25 -1.40
N PRO A 170 -28.21 -9.44 -1.17
CA PRO A 170 -28.55 -8.41 -2.17
C PRO A 170 -27.47 -7.33 -2.32
N ARG A 171 -26.44 -7.31 -1.45
CA ARG A 171 -25.34 -6.32 -1.48
C ARG A 171 -23.93 -6.90 -1.61
N ARG A 172 -23.73 -8.21 -1.42
CA ARG A 172 -22.39 -8.83 -1.47
C ARG A 172 -21.98 -9.17 -2.91
N ARG A 173 -20.75 -8.79 -3.27
CA ARG A 173 -20.18 -9.02 -4.61
C ARG A 173 -19.00 -10.00 -4.62
N ILE A 174 -18.44 -10.36 -3.47
CA ILE A 174 -17.29 -11.26 -3.35
C ILE A 174 -17.70 -12.41 -2.43
N PHE A 175 -17.46 -13.64 -2.86
CA PHE A 175 -17.83 -14.86 -2.14
C PHE A 175 -16.63 -15.79 -2.00
N GLU A 176 -16.45 -16.37 -0.82
CA GLU A 176 -15.43 -17.38 -0.59
C GLU A 176 -15.76 -18.71 -1.32
N SER A 177 -14.75 -19.53 -1.59
CA SER A 177 -14.92 -20.86 -2.21
C SER A 177 -15.86 -21.78 -1.41
N ALA A 178 -15.82 -21.71 -0.08
CA ALA A 178 -16.74 -22.49 0.77
C ALA A 178 -18.20 -21.99 0.70
N GLU A 179 -18.40 -20.70 0.49
CA GLU A 179 -19.73 -20.08 0.36
C GLU A 179 -20.39 -20.46 -0.97
N THR A 180 -19.60 -20.46 -2.06
CA THR A 180 -20.09 -20.88 -3.39
C THR A 180 -20.47 -22.35 -3.42
N ILE A 181 -19.67 -23.24 -2.82
CA ILE A 181 -20.00 -24.67 -2.70
C ILE A 181 -21.28 -24.87 -1.89
N SER A 182 -21.47 -24.12 -0.80
CA SER A 182 -22.69 -24.22 0.03
C SER A 182 -23.95 -23.83 -0.74
N LEU A 183 -23.88 -22.79 -1.58
CA LEU A 183 -24.98 -22.39 -2.47
C LEU A 183 -25.25 -23.44 -3.56
N VAL A 184 -24.20 -24.02 -4.13
CA VAL A 184 -24.32 -25.11 -5.11
C VAL A 184 -25.00 -26.33 -4.50
N ILE A 185 -24.67 -26.70 -3.25
CA ILE A 185 -25.33 -27.78 -2.51
C ILE A 185 -26.83 -27.47 -2.32
N LEU A 186 -27.18 -26.24 -1.91
CA LEU A 186 -28.58 -25.83 -1.77
C LEU A 186 -29.34 -25.88 -3.11
N CYS A 187 -28.76 -25.37 -4.19
CA CYS A 187 -29.38 -25.45 -5.52
C CYS A 187 -29.52 -26.91 -5.99
N GLY A 188 -28.53 -27.75 -5.73
CA GLY A 188 -28.54 -29.18 -6.04
C GLY A 188 -29.69 -29.92 -5.38
N THR A 189 -29.87 -29.71 -4.07
CA THR A 189 -30.97 -30.36 -3.32
C THR A 189 -32.33 -29.80 -3.71
N VAL A 190 -32.45 -28.54 -4.12
CA VAL A 190 -33.69 -28.01 -4.71
C VAL A 190 -34.00 -28.72 -6.04
N VAL A 191 -33.04 -28.89 -6.94
CA VAL A 191 -33.28 -29.63 -8.20
C VAL A 191 -33.67 -31.09 -7.94
N LEU A 192 -33.09 -31.71 -6.90
CA LEU A 192 -33.47 -33.05 -6.47
C LEU A 192 -34.93 -33.14 -6.03
N SER A 193 -35.43 -32.13 -5.30
CA SER A 193 -36.83 -32.11 -4.87
C SER A 193 -37.80 -32.08 -6.07
N VAL A 194 -37.43 -31.42 -7.17
CA VAL A 194 -38.21 -31.38 -8.42
C VAL A 194 -38.14 -32.73 -9.13
N ALA A 195 -36.99 -33.39 -9.12
CA ALA A 195 -36.78 -34.70 -9.76
C ALA A 195 -37.66 -35.81 -9.15
N LEU A 196 -37.99 -35.71 -7.86
CA LEU A 196 -38.81 -36.67 -7.13
C LEU A 196 -40.34 -36.45 -7.31
N ILE A 197 -40.75 -35.50 -8.17
CA ILE A 197 -42.14 -35.35 -8.59
C ILE A 197 -42.40 -36.28 -9.77
N ASP A 198 -43.54 -36.98 -9.78
CA ASP A 198 -43.90 -37.92 -10.84
C ASP A 198 -43.72 -37.30 -12.24
N ASN A 199 -43.04 -38.03 -13.13
CA ASN A 199 -42.71 -37.64 -14.52
C ASN A 199 -41.80 -36.39 -14.70
N MET A 200 -41.21 -35.83 -13.64
CA MET A 200 -40.37 -34.62 -13.73
C MET A 200 -38.86 -34.90 -13.78
N LEU A 201 -38.43 -36.16 -13.69
CA LEU A 201 -37.02 -36.55 -13.75
C LEU A 201 -36.28 -36.06 -15.01
N PRO A 202 -36.86 -36.13 -16.25
CA PRO A 202 -36.23 -35.58 -17.45
C PRO A 202 -35.98 -34.08 -17.36
N PHE A 203 -36.94 -33.33 -16.82
CA PHE A 203 -36.85 -31.89 -16.67
C PHE A 203 -35.74 -31.49 -15.67
N ALA A 204 -35.62 -32.25 -14.57
CA ALA A 204 -34.59 -32.02 -13.56
C ALA A 204 -33.16 -32.24 -14.12
N HIS A 205 -32.97 -33.24 -14.99
CA HIS A 205 -31.69 -33.44 -15.69
C HIS A 205 -31.33 -32.26 -16.60
N VAL A 206 -32.28 -31.75 -17.38
CA VAL A 206 -32.06 -30.58 -18.26
C VAL A 206 -31.75 -29.33 -17.43
N LEU A 207 -32.47 -29.11 -16.32
CA LEU A 207 -32.23 -27.99 -15.41
C LEU A 207 -30.85 -28.06 -14.75
N ALA A 208 -30.43 -29.24 -14.27
CA ALA A 208 -29.10 -29.40 -13.68
C ALA A 208 -27.98 -29.12 -14.69
N ILE A 209 -28.07 -29.68 -15.91
CA ILE A 209 -27.05 -29.49 -16.94
C ILE A 209 -26.97 -28.01 -17.36
N THR A 210 -28.11 -27.33 -17.52
CA THR A 210 -28.13 -25.89 -17.86
C THR A 210 -27.50 -25.04 -16.76
N VAL A 211 -27.75 -25.33 -15.49
CA VAL A 211 -27.12 -24.65 -14.35
C VAL A 211 -25.61 -24.89 -14.32
N ILE A 212 -25.15 -26.14 -14.51
CA ILE A 212 -23.72 -26.47 -14.56
C ILE A 212 -23.03 -25.71 -15.70
N LEU A 213 -23.63 -25.70 -16.89
CA LEU A 213 -23.12 -24.96 -18.05
C LEU A 213 -23.05 -23.45 -17.80
N ALA A 214 -24.08 -22.87 -17.19
CA ALA A 214 -24.09 -21.46 -16.82
C ALA A 214 -22.97 -21.12 -15.82
N LEU A 215 -22.72 -21.99 -14.84
CA LEU A 215 -21.61 -21.87 -13.89
C LEU A 215 -20.24 -22.04 -14.56
N SER A 216 -20.10 -22.95 -15.52
CA SER A 216 -18.87 -23.13 -16.30
C SER A 216 -18.49 -21.87 -17.06
N VAL A 217 -19.45 -21.23 -17.72
CA VAL A 217 -19.22 -19.98 -18.47
C VAL A 217 -18.94 -18.79 -17.54
N SER A 218 -19.62 -18.72 -16.40
CA SER A 218 -19.56 -17.55 -15.51
C SER A 218 -18.37 -17.63 -14.54
N CYS A 219 -18.18 -18.78 -13.91
CA CYS A 219 -17.26 -18.99 -12.79
C CYS A 219 -16.06 -19.87 -13.15
N GLY A 220 -16.16 -20.71 -14.20
CA GLY A 220 -15.10 -21.64 -14.61
C GLY A 220 -15.11 -22.94 -13.79
N PHE A 221 -14.05 -23.75 -13.96
CA PHE A 221 -14.00 -25.12 -13.41
C PHE A 221 -14.03 -25.19 -11.87
N SER A 222 -13.58 -24.15 -11.17
CA SER A 222 -13.51 -24.12 -9.70
C SER A 222 -14.89 -24.23 -9.03
N VAL A 223 -15.95 -23.76 -9.70
CA VAL A 223 -17.34 -23.84 -9.21
C VAL A 223 -18.14 -24.87 -9.99
N SER A 224 -17.92 -25.01 -11.30
CA SER A 224 -18.70 -25.95 -12.12
C SER A 224 -18.40 -27.42 -11.78
N CYS A 225 -17.15 -27.78 -11.46
CA CYS A 225 -16.80 -29.16 -11.12
C CYS A 225 -17.50 -29.64 -9.82
N PRO A 226 -17.43 -28.92 -8.68
CA PRO A 226 -18.24 -29.25 -7.51
C PRO A 226 -19.75 -29.30 -7.82
N ALA A 227 -20.25 -28.41 -8.67
CA ALA A 227 -21.65 -28.47 -9.11
C ALA A 227 -21.96 -29.76 -9.87
N GLY A 228 -21.10 -30.20 -10.79
CA GLY A 228 -21.24 -31.47 -11.49
C GLY A 228 -21.32 -32.67 -10.54
N VAL A 229 -20.49 -32.68 -9.50
CA VAL A 229 -20.53 -33.72 -8.45
C VAL A 229 -21.84 -33.68 -7.67
N VAL A 230 -22.25 -32.50 -7.18
CA VAL A 230 -23.47 -32.33 -6.37
C VAL A 230 -24.72 -32.68 -7.16
N PHE A 231 -24.90 -32.09 -8.35
CA PHE A 231 -26.06 -32.36 -9.20
C PHE A 231 -26.06 -33.79 -9.72
N GLY A 232 -24.89 -34.33 -10.05
CA GLY A 232 -24.73 -35.72 -10.47
C GLY A 232 -25.09 -36.70 -9.35
N LEU A 233 -24.65 -36.46 -8.12
CA LEU A 233 -25.01 -37.27 -6.96
C LEU A 233 -26.51 -37.18 -6.67
N CYS A 234 -27.07 -35.96 -6.66
CA CYS A 234 -28.49 -35.73 -6.41
C CYS A 234 -29.37 -36.49 -7.41
N LEU A 235 -29.16 -36.26 -8.71
CA LEU A 235 -29.96 -36.89 -9.76
C LEU A 235 -29.62 -38.37 -9.96
N GLY A 236 -28.40 -38.79 -9.61
CA GLY A 236 -28.00 -40.20 -9.56
C GLY A 236 -28.82 -40.99 -8.55
N ILE A 237 -29.12 -40.42 -7.38
CA ILE A 237 -29.96 -41.07 -6.37
C ILE A 237 -31.42 -41.20 -6.85
N ALA A 238 -31.91 -40.25 -7.66
CA ALA A 238 -33.25 -40.29 -8.24
C ALA A 238 -33.36 -41.18 -9.49
N SER A 239 -32.24 -41.62 -10.07
CA SER A 239 -32.19 -42.42 -11.28
C SER A 239 -31.79 -43.88 -11.01
N VAL A 240 -31.94 -44.73 -12.03
CA VAL A 240 -31.63 -46.18 -11.95
C VAL A 240 -30.12 -46.47 -11.87
N TYR A 241 -29.26 -45.48 -12.20
CA TYR A 241 -27.79 -45.66 -12.32
C TYR A 241 -27.01 -44.52 -11.62
N PRO A 242 -26.85 -44.59 -10.28
CA PRO A 242 -26.28 -43.51 -9.49
C PRO A 242 -24.81 -43.17 -9.81
N PRO A 243 -23.85 -44.13 -9.83
CA PRO A 243 -22.43 -43.78 -9.96
C PRO A 243 -22.06 -43.26 -11.35
N GLN A 244 -22.71 -43.75 -12.40
CA GLN A 244 -22.45 -43.34 -13.78
C GLN A 244 -22.85 -41.86 -14.00
N THR A 245 -23.99 -41.44 -13.45
CA THR A 245 -24.49 -40.06 -13.58
C THR A 245 -23.54 -39.04 -12.94
N VAL A 246 -22.97 -39.38 -11.76
CA VAL A 246 -21.98 -38.51 -11.08
C VAL A 246 -20.74 -38.32 -11.96
N CYS A 247 -20.21 -39.41 -12.52
CA CYS A 247 -19.01 -39.37 -13.36
C CYS A 247 -19.25 -38.54 -14.63
N ILE A 248 -20.37 -38.74 -15.32
CA ILE A 248 -20.70 -38.03 -16.57
C ILE A 248 -20.79 -36.51 -16.30
N TYR A 249 -21.47 -36.09 -15.24
CA TYR A 249 -21.65 -34.66 -14.95
C TYR A 249 -20.37 -34.00 -14.45
N CYS A 250 -19.59 -34.69 -13.60
CA CYS A 250 -18.32 -34.18 -13.10
C CYS A 250 -17.30 -33.96 -14.24
N LEU A 251 -17.09 -34.97 -15.09
CA LEU A 251 -16.14 -34.88 -16.20
C LEU A 251 -16.55 -33.82 -17.22
N SER A 252 -17.85 -33.75 -17.53
CA SER A 252 -18.37 -32.76 -18.48
C SER A 252 -18.30 -31.33 -17.92
N ALA A 253 -18.56 -31.15 -16.62
CA ALA A 253 -18.42 -29.86 -15.94
C ALA A 253 -16.97 -29.38 -15.88
N LEU A 254 -16.03 -30.30 -15.64
CA LEU A 254 -14.60 -30.01 -15.63
C LEU A 254 -14.12 -29.56 -17.02
N ALA A 255 -14.43 -30.33 -18.07
CA ALA A 255 -14.04 -30.02 -19.44
C ALA A 255 -14.63 -28.67 -19.89
N SER A 256 -15.93 -28.46 -19.64
CA SER A 256 -16.63 -27.20 -19.96
C SER A 256 -16.07 -25.99 -19.20
N GLY A 257 -15.74 -26.17 -17.91
CA GLY A 257 -15.18 -25.10 -17.08
C GLY A 257 -13.72 -24.74 -17.43
N PHE A 258 -12.94 -25.69 -17.97
CA PHE A 258 -11.57 -25.46 -18.41
C PHE A 258 -11.49 -24.59 -19.67
N VAL A 259 -12.41 -24.81 -20.61
CA VAL A 259 -12.47 -24.07 -21.87
C VAL A 259 -13.24 -22.74 -21.80
N LYS A 260 -13.43 -22.18 -20.58
CA LYS A 260 -14.14 -20.91 -20.34
C LYS A 260 -13.65 -19.76 -21.27
N ARG A 261 -12.37 -19.74 -21.63
CA ARG A 261 -11.75 -18.72 -22.51
C ARG A 261 -12.42 -18.65 -23.89
N TYR A 262 -13.03 -19.73 -24.36
CA TYR A 262 -13.73 -19.81 -25.65
C TYR A 262 -15.23 -19.49 -25.56
N GLY A 263 -15.71 -18.97 -24.41
CA GLY A 263 -17.08 -18.52 -24.23
C GLY A 263 -18.12 -19.65 -24.21
N LYS A 264 -19.39 -19.29 -24.45
CA LYS A 264 -20.53 -20.24 -24.38
C LYS A 264 -20.41 -21.38 -25.38
N PHE A 265 -19.92 -21.10 -26.58
CA PHE A 265 -19.78 -22.11 -27.64
C PHE A 265 -18.74 -23.16 -27.28
N GLY A 266 -17.57 -22.72 -26.76
CA GLY A 266 -16.55 -23.66 -26.27
C GLY A 266 -17.04 -24.50 -25.11
N ALA A 267 -17.68 -23.87 -24.11
CA ALA A 267 -18.23 -24.56 -22.95
C ALA A 267 -19.31 -25.59 -23.32
N ALA A 268 -20.22 -25.26 -24.24
CA ALA A 268 -21.27 -26.16 -24.72
C ALA A 268 -20.70 -27.34 -25.53
N ALA A 269 -19.76 -27.07 -26.43
CA ALA A 269 -19.11 -28.10 -27.23
C ALA A 269 -18.32 -29.09 -26.36
N ALA A 270 -17.52 -28.59 -25.42
CA ALA A 270 -16.77 -29.44 -24.50
C ALA A 270 -17.69 -30.29 -23.62
N PHE A 271 -18.78 -29.72 -23.09
CA PHE A 271 -19.74 -30.49 -22.31
C PHE A 271 -20.41 -31.59 -23.14
N ALA A 272 -20.84 -31.28 -24.37
CA ALA A 272 -21.49 -32.23 -25.25
C ALA A 272 -20.55 -33.40 -25.65
N VAL A 273 -19.32 -33.09 -26.05
CA VAL A 273 -18.32 -34.10 -26.47
C VAL A 273 -17.94 -34.99 -25.29
N THR A 274 -17.62 -34.41 -24.13
CA THR A 274 -17.24 -35.18 -22.95
C THR A 274 -18.41 -36.00 -22.42
N SER A 275 -19.62 -35.46 -22.41
CA SER A 275 -20.80 -36.21 -21.98
C SER A 275 -21.15 -37.35 -22.94
N PHE A 276 -21.01 -37.16 -24.25
CA PHE A 276 -21.22 -38.22 -25.24
C PHE A 276 -20.19 -39.34 -25.07
N ALA A 277 -18.91 -38.99 -24.97
CA ALA A 277 -17.82 -39.97 -24.76
C ALA A 277 -18.00 -40.74 -23.43
N ALA A 278 -18.31 -40.04 -22.33
CA ALA A 278 -18.54 -40.67 -21.03
C ALA A 278 -19.77 -41.58 -21.04
N THR A 279 -20.85 -41.19 -21.72
CA THR A 279 -22.05 -42.03 -21.84
C THR A 279 -21.78 -43.29 -22.64
N MET A 280 -21.04 -43.19 -23.77
CA MET A 280 -20.67 -44.37 -24.58
C MET A 280 -19.76 -45.35 -23.84
N LEU A 281 -18.85 -44.83 -23.00
CA LEU A 281 -17.90 -45.66 -22.24
C LEU A 281 -18.58 -46.36 -21.04
N MET A 282 -19.51 -45.69 -20.37
CA MET A 282 -20.05 -46.14 -19.08
C MET A 282 -21.48 -46.70 -19.14
N CYS A 283 -22.23 -46.43 -20.22
CA CYS A 283 -23.64 -46.84 -20.38
C CYS A 283 -23.91 -47.31 -21.84
N PRO A 284 -23.43 -48.51 -22.23
CA PRO A 284 -23.60 -49.04 -23.59
C PRO A 284 -25.03 -49.53 -23.91
N GLU A 285 -25.92 -49.61 -22.93
CA GLU A 285 -27.33 -50.02 -23.13
C GLU A 285 -28.24 -48.85 -23.59
N SER A 286 -29.45 -49.19 -24.06
CA SER A 286 -30.43 -48.29 -24.74
C SER A 286 -30.78 -46.97 -24.04
N ASN A 287 -30.48 -46.83 -22.75
CA ASN A 287 -30.67 -45.60 -21.97
C ASN A 287 -29.65 -44.48 -22.28
N GLY A 288 -28.54 -44.78 -22.97
CA GLY A 288 -27.55 -43.76 -23.37
C GLY A 288 -28.10 -42.67 -24.29
N ILE A 289 -29.08 -43.00 -25.16
CA ILE A 289 -29.71 -42.07 -26.10
C ILE A 289 -30.51 -40.98 -25.37
N ILE A 290 -31.14 -41.34 -24.25
CA ILE A 290 -31.96 -40.43 -23.44
C ILE A 290 -31.07 -39.37 -22.79
N THR A 291 -29.93 -39.77 -22.21
CA THR A 291 -28.97 -38.83 -21.60
C THR A 291 -28.40 -37.83 -22.61
N VAL A 292 -28.10 -38.29 -23.84
CA VAL A 292 -27.63 -37.41 -24.92
C VAL A 292 -28.70 -36.40 -25.33
N SER A 293 -29.98 -36.80 -25.34
CA SER A 293 -31.09 -35.88 -25.66
C SER A 293 -31.23 -34.73 -24.64
N TYR A 294 -31.01 -35.01 -23.35
CA TYR A 294 -31.03 -33.97 -22.30
C TYR A 294 -29.87 -32.98 -22.44
N VAL A 295 -28.69 -33.48 -22.78
CA VAL A 295 -27.49 -32.66 -23.00
C VAL A 295 -27.67 -31.76 -24.23
N ALA A 296 -28.25 -32.29 -25.32
CA ALA A 296 -28.55 -31.50 -26.52
C ALA A 296 -29.55 -30.38 -26.22
N LEU A 297 -30.62 -30.67 -25.47
CA LEU A 297 -31.59 -29.65 -25.08
C LEU A 297 -30.98 -28.60 -24.14
N ALA A 298 -30.17 -29.00 -23.15
CA ALA A 298 -29.54 -28.09 -22.21
C ALA A 298 -28.49 -27.17 -22.86
N THR A 299 -27.71 -27.69 -23.80
CA THR A 299 -26.75 -26.89 -24.59
C THR A 299 -27.47 -25.89 -25.49
N LEU A 300 -28.59 -26.27 -26.10
CA LEU A 300 -29.44 -25.35 -26.87
C LEU A 300 -29.98 -24.23 -25.98
N ILE A 301 -30.50 -24.56 -24.79
CA ILE A 301 -31.00 -23.55 -23.82
C ILE A 301 -29.91 -22.56 -23.45
N LEU A 302 -28.67 -23.02 -23.17
CA LEU A 302 -27.55 -22.13 -22.83
C LEU A 302 -27.26 -21.11 -23.94
N LEU A 303 -27.33 -21.53 -25.21
CA LEU A 303 -27.07 -20.66 -26.35
C LEU A 303 -28.13 -19.54 -26.48
N PHE A 304 -29.36 -19.78 -26.04
CA PHE A 304 -30.41 -18.77 -26.01
C PHE A 304 -30.33 -17.81 -24.81
N ILE A 305 -29.55 -18.13 -23.76
CA ILE A 305 -29.40 -17.25 -22.60
C ILE A 305 -28.51 -16.04 -22.94
N PRO A 306 -28.98 -14.79 -22.83
CA PRO A 306 -28.19 -13.61 -23.15
C PRO A 306 -26.97 -13.44 -22.23
N ASP A 307 -25.86 -12.90 -22.77
CA ASP A 307 -24.62 -12.66 -22.00
C ASP A 307 -24.83 -11.77 -20.77
N LYS A 308 -25.81 -10.85 -20.82
CA LYS A 308 -26.16 -9.98 -19.69
C LYS A 308 -26.59 -10.78 -18.46
N PHE A 309 -27.23 -11.94 -18.63
CA PHE A 309 -27.64 -12.78 -17.51
C PHE A 309 -26.48 -13.62 -16.96
N LEU A 310 -25.64 -14.18 -17.84
CA LEU A 310 -24.45 -14.95 -17.46
C LEU A 310 -23.39 -14.07 -16.78
N ASN A 311 -23.19 -12.84 -17.27
CA ASN A 311 -22.26 -11.89 -16.67
C ASN A 311 -22.74 -11.33 -15.33
N ARG A 312 -24.04 -11.41 -14.98
CA ARG A 312 -24.51 -11.11 -13.62
C ARG A 312 -24.02 -12.17 -12.62
N PHE A 313 -23.89 -13.43 -13.04
CA PHE A 313 -23.26 -14.48 -12.24
C PHE A 313 -21.72 -14.32 -12.21
N GLY A 314 -21.10 -13.85 -13.29
CA GLY A 314 -19.64 -13.61 -13.38
C GLY A 314 -19.14 -12.30 -12.72
N ALA A 315 -20.02 -11.30 -12.55
CA ALA A 315 -19.74 -10.03 -11.87
C ALA A 315 -19.33 -10.21 -10.39
N LEU A 316 -19.53 -11.41 -9.84
CA LEU A 316 -19.09 -11.84 -8.52
C LEU A 316 -17.58 -12.15 -8.39
N ALA A 317 -16.88 -12.36 -9.51
CA ALA A 317 -15.50 -12.87 -9.48
C ALA A 317 -14.50 -12.10 -10.37
N ILE A 318 -14.98 -11.44 -11.43
CA ILE A 318 -14.08 -10.86 -12.47
C ILE A 318 -13.79 -9.37 -12.23
N LYS A 319 -14.72 -8.62 -11.63
CA LYS A 319 -14.60 -7.15 -11.49
C LYS A 319 -13.44 -6.71 -10.60
N ALA A 320 -13.11 -7.48 -9.57
CA ALA A 320 -11.95 -7.19 -8.70
C ALA A 320 -10.61 -7.37 -9.42
N LYS A 321 -10.52 -8.25 -10.44
CA LYS A 321 -9.26 -8.59 -11.10
C LYS A 321 -8.92 -7.64 -12.26
N GLU A 322 -9.92 -7.09 -12.97
CA GLU A 322 -9.70 -6.11 -14.05
C GLU A 322 -9.37 -4.71 -13.52
N GLU A 323 -9.98 -4.27 -12.41
CA GLU A 323 -9.68 -2.96 -11.82
C GLU A 323 -8.27 -2.93 -11.19
N ALA A 324 -7.83 -4.03 -10.55
CA ALA A 324 -6.46 -4.19 -10.07
C ALA A 324 -5.43 -4.15 -11.22
N ALA A 325 -5.72 -4.87 -12.32
CA ALA A 325 -4.83 -4.90 -13.49
C ALA A 325 -4.75 -3.56 -14.25
N ALA A 326 -5.79 -2.71 -14.18
CA ALA A 326 -5.76 -1.37 -14.74
C ALA A 326 -4.89 -0.40 -13.91
N GLY A 327 -4.94 -0.51 -12.57
CA GLY A 327 -4.07 0.23 -11.66
C GLY A 327 -2.59 -0.09 -11.86
N ASP A 328 -2.25 -1.37 -11.96
CA ASP A 328 -0.87 -1.82 -12.21
C ASP A 328 -0.31 -1.34 -13.55
N ARG A 329 -1.14 -1.21 -14.59
CA ARG A 329 -0.71 -0.68 -15.89
C ARG A 329 -0.33 0.80 -15.82
N ILE A 330 -1.13 1.62 -15.13
CA ILE A 330 -0.84 3.05 -14.97
C ILE A 330 0.41 3.21 -14.10
N ARG A 331 0.53 2.44 -13.01
CA ARG A 331 1.72 2.39 -12.14
C ARG A 331 2.98 2.09 -12.94
N ASN A 332 2.98 0.98 -13.67
CA ASN A 332 4.15 0.57 -14.45
C ASN A 332 4.48 1.57 -15.55
N ALA A 333 3.48 2.23 -16.15
CA ALA A 333 3.70 3.27 -17.14
C ALA A 333 4.36 4.52 -16.54
N VAL A 334 3.89 4.99 -15.37
CA VAL A 334 4.48 6.14 -14.66
C VAL A 334 5.92 5.82 -14.23
N GLU A 335 6.15 4.65 -13.63
CA GLU A 335 7.49 4.24 -13.18
C GLU A 335 8.47 4.09 -14.34
N THR A 336 8.03 3.46 -15.44
CA THR A 336 8.85 3.31 -16.65
C THR A 336 9.20 4.67 -17.24
N LYS A 337 8.21 5.58 -17.33
CA LYS A 337 8.44 6.90 -17.91
C LYS A 337 9.38 7.74 -17.05
N MET A 338 9.24 7.68 -15.72
CA MET A 338 10.11 8.37 -14.78
C MET A 338 11.54 7.85 -14.84
N THR A 339 11.71 6.53 -14.91
CA THR A 339 13.04 5.89 -15.05
C THR A 339 13.72 6.31 -16.37
N GLN A 340 12.97 6.37 -17.48
CA GLN A 340 13.49 6.87 -18.76
C GLN A 340 13.94 8.34 -18.66
N THR A 341 13.15 9.20 -18.02
CA THR A 341 13.51 10.62 -17.82
C THR A 341 14.76 10.76 -16.95
N ILE A 342 14.86 10.01 -15.84
CA ILE A 342 16.06 10.00 -14.98
C ILE A 342 17.30 9.62 -15.79
N ASN A 343 17.26 8.50 -16.51
CA ASN A 343 18.40 8.02 -17.29
C ASN A 343 18.83 9.01 -18.39
N SER A 344 17.86 9.69 -19.00
CA SER A 344 18.15 10.71 -20.03
C SER A 344 18.88 11.92 -19.43
N ILE A 345 18.45 12.40 -18.26
CA ILE A 345 19.09 13.54 -17.58
C ILE A 345 20.48 13.16 -17.05
N ASP A 346 20.63 11.95 -16.51
CA ASP A 346 21.91 11.41 -16.06
C ASP A 346 22.91 11.35 -17.22
N SER A 347 22.47 10.85 -18.38
CA SER A 347 23.27 10.79 -19.60
C SER A 347 23.74 12.16 -20.06
N VAL A 348 22.89 13.20 -19.96
CA VAL A 348 23.29 14.58 -20.29
C VAL A 348 24.42 15.04 -19.37
N SER A 349 24.31 14.78 -18.06
CA SER A 349 25.36 15.19 -17.11
C SER A 349 26.72 14.53 -17.40
N VAL A 350 26.72 13.26 -17.81
CA VAL A 350 27.92 12.50 -18.19
C VAL A 350 28.53 13.05 -19.47
N VAL A 351 27.71 13.23 -20.53
CA VAL A 351 28.19 13.77 -21.81
C VAL A 351 28.80 15.16 -21.64
N PHE A 352 28.19 16.03 -20.82
CA PHE A 352 28.76 17.34 -20.54
C PHE A 352 30.13 17.24 -19.85
N ARG A 353 30.29 16.30 -18.92
CA ARG A 353 31.56 16.05 -18.22
C ARG A 353 32.63 15.52 -19.17
N ASP A 354 32.30 14.55 -20.01
CA ASP A 354 33.25 13.97 -20.99
C ASP A 354 33.70 15.02 -22.02
N VAL A 355 32.78 15.88 -22.48
CA VAL A 355 33.11 17.01 -23.36
C VAL A 355 33.99 18.03 -22.63
N LEU A 356 33.79 18.25 -21.34
CA LEU A 356 34.64 19.13 -20.53
C LEU A 356 36.05 18.55 -20.39
N ASP A 357 36.16 17.28 -20.05
CA ASP A 357 37.45 16.60 -19.84
C ASP A 357 38.26 16.53 -21.14
N SER A 358 37.63 16.23 -22.28
CA SER A 358 38.29 16.27 -23.59
C SER A 358 38.76 17.67 -24.01
N LEU A 359 38.03 18.73 -23.65
CA LEU A 359 38.47 20.11 -23.87
C LEU A 359 39.62 20.53 -22.94
N LEU A 360 39.73 19.96 -21.73
CA LEU A 360 40.89 20.18 -20.85
C LEU A 360 42.14 19.57 -21.46
N GLU A 361 42.04 18.35 -21.98
CA GLU A 361 43.16 17.62 -22.60
C GLU A 361 43.67 18.30 -23.88
N GLN A 362 42.78 18.81 -24.74
CA GLN A 362 43.18 19.49 -25.98
C GLN A 362 43.88 20.85 -25.76
N ASN A 363 43.63 21.51 -24.62
CA ASN A 363 44.21 22.83 -24.31
C ASN A 363 45.64 22.76 -23.72
N GLY A 364 46.25 21.58 -23.62
CA GLY A 364 47.60 21.37 -23.09
C GLY A 364 48.74 21.94 -23.95
N GLU A 365 48.52 22.20 -25.25
CA GLU A 365 49.59 22.58 -26.20
C GLU A 365 49.24 23.82 -27.05
N THR A 366 49.11 25.01 -26.45
CA THR A 366 48.68 26.21 -27.19
C THR A 366 49.57 27.45 -27.03
N HIS A 367 50.84 27.29 -26.62
CA HIS A 367 51.79 28.42 -26.59
C HIS A 367 52.42 28.71 -27.96
N GLY A 368 52.44 27.71 -28.87
CA GLY A 368 52.92 27.87 -30.25
C GLY A 368 52.19 28.96 -31.03
N VAL A 369 50.89 29.10 -30.81
CA VAL A 369 50.05 30.13 -31.44
C VAL A 369 50.53 31.56 -31.11
N ILE A 370 51.08 31.77 -29.90
CA ILE A 370 51.64 33.06 -29.48
C ILE A 370 52.86 33.38 -30.35
N PHE A 371 53.73 32.40 -30.55
CA PHE A 371 54.94 32.55 -31.35
C PHE A 371 54.65 32.71 -32.83
N ASP A 372 53.72 31.94 -33.38
CA ASP A 372 53.32 32.01 -34.79
C ASP A 372 52.70 33.38 -35.13
N ASN A 373 51.80 33.89 -34.29
CA ASN A 373 51.20 35.22 -34.47
C ASN A 373 52.25 36.34 -34.39
N THR A 374 53.23 36.18 -33.49
CA THR A 374 54.34 37.13 -33.35
C THR A 374 55.27 37.07 -34.57
N ALA A 375 55.60 35.87 -35.04
CA ALA A 375 56.41 35.64 -36.23
C ALA A 375 55.73 36.18 -37.49
N ASP A 376 54.41 36.01 -37.61
CA ASP A 376 53.62 36.50 -38.73
C ASP A 376 53.59 38.02 -38.82
N THR A 377 53.54 38.69 -37.68
CA THR A 377 53.47 40.14 -37.61
C THR A 377 54.83 40.79 -37.78
N VAL A 378 55.88 40.20 -37.19
CA VAL A 378 57.23 40.78 -37.10
C VAL A 378 58.24 40.11 -38.03
N CYS A 379 58.34 38.77 -38.01
CA CYS A 379 59.35 38.01 -38.74
C CYS A 379 59.07 37.90 -40.23
N LYS A 380 57.81 37.77 -40.68
CA LYS A 380 57.47 37.72 -42.14
C LYS A 380 57.95 38.94 -42.91
N LYS A 381 58.01 40.11 -42.25
CA LYS A 381 58.50 41.38 -42.82
C LYS A 381 60.03 41.55 -42.67
N CYS A 382 60.73 40.55 -42.14
CA CYS A 382 62.17 40.58 -41.87
C CYS A 382 62.97 39.90 -42.99
N THR A 383 64.10 40.50 -43.37
CA THR A 383 65.00 39.96 -44.40
C THR A 383 65.67 38.64 -43.99
N LEU A 384 65.85 38.40 -42.69
CA LEU A 384 66.47 37.19 -42.13
C LEU A 384 65.47 36.06 -41.82
N CYS A 385 64.20 36.21 -42.17
CA CYS A 385 63.15 35.23 -41.82
C CYS A 385 63.48 33.80 -42.28
N LYS A 386 63.97 33.62 -43.50
CA LYS A 386 64.34 32.29 -44.04
C LYS A 386 65.51 31.67 -43.28
N PHE A 387 66.43 32.47 -42.77
CA PHE A 387 67.56 31.97 -41.98
C PHE A 387 67.09 31.47 -40.61
N CYS A 388 66.31 32.29 -39.89
CA CYS A 388 65.79 31.93 -38.57
C CYS A 388 64.85 30.71 -38.60
N TRP A 389 63.89 30.67 -39.54
CA TRP A 389 62.83 29.65 -39.53
C TRP A 389 63.12 28.39 -40.37
N ASN A 390 64.05 28.44 -41.34
CA ASN A 390 64.42 27.24 -42.11
C ASN A 390 65.75 26.63 -41.67
N LYS A 391 66.79 27.46 -41.43
CA LYS A 391 68.14 26.98 -41.13
C LYS A 391 68.38 26.86 -39.62
N ASN A 392 67.87 27.80 -38.81
CA ASN A 392 68.09 27.85 -37.37
C ASN A 392 66.81 27.68 -36.53
N ARG A 393 65.91 26.81 -37.01
CA ARG A 393 64.56 26.67 -36.47
C ARG A 393 64.55 26.20 -35.01
N ASP A 394 65.34 25.18 -34.70
CA ASP A 394 65.31 24.53 -33.38
C ASP A 394 65.87 25.46 -32.29
N ASP A 395 66.94 26.20 -32.59
CA ASP A 395 67.47 27.24 -31.70
C ASP A 395 66.44 28.37 -31.49
N THR A 396 65.79 28.83 -32.58
CA THR A 396 64.77 29.88 -32.52
C THR A 396 63.60 29.48 -31.61
N LEU A 397 63.13 28.23 -31.72
CA LEU A 397 62.09 27.69 -30.84
C LEU A 397 62.56 27.55 -29.38
N SER A 398 63.82 27.15 -29.17
CA SER A 398 64.42 27.09 -27.82
C SER A 398 64.43 28.46 -27.15
N TYR A 399 64.85 29.50 -27.86
CA TYR A 399 64.85 30.89 -27.37
C TYR A 399 63.43 31.39 -27.07
N MET A 400 62.46 31.10 -27.94
CA MET A 400 61.06 31.46 -27.72
C MET A 400 60.49 30.77 -26.47
N ASN A 401 60.77 29.48 -26.28
CA ASN A 401 60.37 28.75 -25.08
C ASN A 401 61.03 29.31 -23.81
N ALA A 402 62.29 29.72 -23.88
CA ALA A 402 62.96 30.38 -22.76
C ALA A 402 62.31 31.73 -22.41
N MET A 403 61.95 32.54 -23.42
CA MET A 403 61.21 33.79 -23.22
C MET A 403 59.83 33.52 -22.60
N TYR A 404 59.08 32.53 -23.07
CA TYR A 404 57.79 32.15 -22.51
C TYR A 404 57.88 31.73 -21.03
N LYS A 405 58.89 30.93 -20.65
CA LYS A 405 59.16 30.58 -19.23
C LYS A 405 59.45 31.80 -18.35
N THR A 406 60.00 32.86 -18.93
CA THR A 406 60.20 34.14 -18.22
C THR A 406 58.90 34.92 -18.11
N MET A 407 58.07 34.91 -19.16
CA MET A 407 56.74 35.52 -19.16
C MET A 407 55.79 34.86 -18.16
N GLU A 408 55.82 33.53 -17.99
CA GLU A 408 55.02 32.84 -16.95
C GLU A 408 55.35 33.31 -15.53
N ARG A 409 56.62 33.67 -15.27
CA ARG A 409 57.07 34.12 -13.95
C ARG A 409 56.86 35.62 -13.73
N LYS A 410 57.18 36.46 -14.73
CA LYS A 410 57.16 37.93 -14.63
C LYS A 410 55.90 38.59 -15.20
N ASN A 411 54.97 37.83 -15.79
CA ASN A 411 53.81 38.29 -16.56
C ASN A 411 54.14 39.12 -17.82
N SER A 412 55.40 39.47 -18.07
CA SER A 412 55.87 40.22 -19.24
C SER A 412 57.38 40.01 -19.41
N ILE A 413 57.93 40.38 -20.57
CA ILE A 413 59.38 40.40 -20.82
C ILE A 413 59.86 41.78 -21.24
N SER A 414 61.04 42.16 -20.75
CA SER A 414 61.80 43.31 -21.24
C SER A 414 62.96 42.86 -22.13
N LYS A 415 63.62 43.78 -22.83
CA LYS A 415 64.78 43.47 -23.69
C LYS A 415 65.92 42.78 -22.92
N HIS A 416 66.05 43.04 -21.62
CA HIS A 416 67.07 42.43 -20.76
C HIS A 416 66.75 40.98 -20.36
N ASP A 417 65.49 40.56 -20.51
CA ASP A 417 65.03 39.20 -20.19
C ASP A 417 65.13 38.24 -21.38
N VAL A 418 65.53 38.75 -22.55
CA VAL A 418 65.71 37.99 -23.79
C VAL A 418 67.10 37.32 -23.78
N PRO A 419 67.22 36.04 -24.17
CA PRO A 419 68.51 35.39 -24.33
C PRO A 419 69.47 36.21 -25.19
N GLN A 420 70.69 36.44 -24.70
CA GLN A 420 71.65 37.35 -25.33
C GLN A 420 71.97 36.95 -26.78
N GLU A 421 72.11 35.65 -27.03
CA GLU A 421 72.30 35.05 -28.36
C GLU A 421 71.16 35.37 -29.35
N PHE A 422 69.91 35.46 -28.86
CA PHE A 422 68.76 35.84 -29.67
C PHE A 422 68.74 37.35 -29.93
N SER A 423 69.09 38.17 -28.92
CA SER A 423 69.16 39.63 -29.06
C SER A 423 70.23 40.05 -30.07
N ASP A 424 71.36 39.35 -30.11
CA ASP A 424 72.47 39.63 -31.03
C ASP A 424 72.14 39.21 -32.47
N MET A 425 71.31 38.17 -32.64
CA MET A 425 70.88 37.65 -33.95
C MET A 425 69.67 38.41 -34.53
N CYS A 426 68.74 38.88 -33.69
CA CYS A 426 67.47 39.45 -34.12
C CYS A 426 67.56 40.97 -34.38
N ILE A 427 67.60 41.35 -35.66
CA ILE A 427 67.61 42.76 -36.09
C ILE A 427 66.32 43.54 -35.74
N ARG A 428 65.22 42.85 -35.37
CA ARG A 428 63.94 43.45 -34.96
C ARG A 428 63.55 43.05 -33.54
N CYS A 429 64.52 42.94 -32.63
CA CYS A 429 64.30 42.47 -31.26
C CYS A 429 63.24 43.29 -30.48
N GLU A 430 63.31 44.63 -30.51
CA GLU A 430 62.35 45.49 -29.79
C GLU A 430 60.89 45.36 -30.31
N PRO A 431 60.62 45.47 -31.63
CA PRO A 431 59.30 45.17 -32.17
C PRO A 431 58.82 43.75 -31.87
N PHE A 432 59.72 42.77 -31.86
CA PHE A 432 59.39 41.38 -31.55
C PHE A 432 58.93 41.23 -30.10
N VAL A 433 59.68 41.77 -29.13
CA VAL A 433 59.33 41.73 -27.71
C VAL A 433 58.01 42.47 -27.43
N SER A 434 57.80 43.64 -28.05
CA SER A 434 56.55 44.38 -27.90
C SER A 434 55.34 43.60 -28.40
N GLU A 435 55.45 42.98 -29.58
CA GLU A 435 54.35 42.21 -30.17
C GLU A 435 54.12 40.88 -29.43
N LEU A 436 55.20 40.25 -28.94
CA LEU A 436 55.13 39.05 -28.11
C LEU A 436 54.39 39.32 -26.80
N ASN A 437 54.67 40.45 -26.12
CA ASN A 437 53.94 40.86 -24.92
C ASN A 437 52.44 41.07 -25.19
N LYS A 438 52.06 41.73 -26.30
CA LYS A 438 50.64 41.90 -26.67
C LYS A 438 49.93 40.57 -26.93
N ASN A 439 50.57 39.68 -27.70
CA ASN A 439 50.01 38.36 -28.00
C ASN A 439 49.89 37.50 -26.74
N TYR A 440 50.82 37.65 -25.80
CA TYR A 440 50.76 36.98 -24.49
C TYR A 440 49.65 37.54 -23.59
N GLU A 441 49.43 38.85 -23.55
CA GLU A 441 48.30 39.45 -22.83
C GLU A 441 46.95 38.95 -23.39
N ALA A 442 46.79 38.95 -24.71
CA ALA A 442 45.61 38.42 -25.38
C ALA A 442 45.41 36.92 -25.08
N TYR A 443 46.50 36.14 -25.09
CA TYR A 443 46.49 34.73 -24.70
C TYR A 443 46.05 34.54 -23.24
N LYS A 444 46.58 35.33 -22.29
CA LYS A 444 46.22 35.27 -20.87
C LYS A 444 44.73 35.54 -20.65
N ILE A 445 44.20 36.58 -21.29
CA ILE A 445 42.76 36.91 -21.25
C ILE A 445 41.95 35.74 -21.80
N THR A 446 42.33 35.19 -22.95
CA THR A 446 41.63 34.07 -23.58
C THR A 446 41.64 32.83 -22.69
N ARG A 447 42.78 32.48 -22.08
CA ARG A 447 42.92 31.35 -21.15
C ARG A 447 42.10 31.54 -19.88
N MET A 448 42.05 32.77 -19.34
CA MET A 448 41.22 33.10 -18.19
C MET A 448 39.73 32.96 -18.50
N TRP A 449 39.28 33.47 -19.66
CA TRP A 449 37.89 33.30 -20.10
C TRP A 449 37.55 31.85 -20.41
N ALA A 450 38.46 31.10 -21.03
CA ALA A 450 38.30 29.66 -21.23
C ALA A 450 38.12 28.95 -19.88
N GLY A 451 38.96 29.24 -18.89
CA GLY A 451 38.82 28.73 -17.52
C GLY A 451 37.45 29.04 -16.91
N ARG A 452 36.98 30.29 -17.00
CA ARG A 452 35.65 30.69 -16.50
C ARG A 452 34.51 29.98 -17.22
N VAL A 453 34.61 29.80 -18.54
CA VAL A 453 33.61 29.06 -19.32
C VAL A 453 33.60 27.58 -18.92
N MET A 454 34.75 26.99 -18.63
CA MET A 454 34.86 25.61 -18.17
C MET A 454 34.28 25.42 -16.76
N GLU A 455 34.58 26.34 -15.84
CA GLU A 455 33.98 26.39 -14.51
C GLU A 455 32.45 26.50 -14.60
N SER A 456 31.93 27.43 -15.42
CA SER A 456 30.50 27.59 -15.67
C SER A 456 29.85 26.32 -16.23
N LYS A 457 30.49 25.65 -17.21
CA LYS A 457 29.99 24.39 -17.78
C LYS A 457 29.99 23.25 -16.76
N ARG A 458 30.99 23.17 -15.86
CA ARG A 458 31.02 22.19 -14.77
C ARG A 458 29.86 22.40 -13.80
N LEU A 459 29.59 23.65 -13.42
CA LEU A 459 28.42 23.99 -12.58
C LEU A 459 27.10 23.55 -13.24
N VAL A 460 26.96 23.72 -14.56
CA VAL A 460 25.77 23.24 -15.30
C VAL A 460 25.66 21.71 -15.27
N ALA A 461 26.77 20.97 -15.40
CA ALA A 461 26.74 19.51 -15.28
C ALA A 461 26.29 19.06 -13.88
N GLU A 462 26.72 19.78 -12.83
CA GLU A 462 26.25 19.56 -11.46
C GLU A 462 24.75 19.86 -11.29
N GLN A 463 24.19 20.85 -12.01
CA GLN A 463 22.73 21.08 -12.02
C GLN A 463 21.95 19.89 -12.54
N PHE A 464 22.39 19.31 -13.66
CA PHE A 464 21.72 18.12 -14.21
C PHE A 464 21.81 16.93 -13.25
N ASN A 465 22.93 16.78 -12.55
CA ASN A 465 23.06 15.75 -11.51
C ASN A 465 22.08 15.99 -10.35
N ASN A 466 21.96 17.23 -9.87
CA ASN A 466 21.00 17.59 -8.81
C ASN A 466 19.55 17.28 -9.23
N ILE A 467 19.17 17.62 -10.47
CA ILE A 467 17.83 17.30 -11.02
C ILE A 467 17.64 15.77 -11.11
N SER A 468 18.64 15.03 -11.56
CA SER A 468 18.61 13.55 -11.59
C SER A 468 18.35 12.98 -10.18
N MET A 469 19.05 13.51 -9.17
CA MET A 469 18.89 13.12 -7.77
C MET A 469 17.48 13.40 -7.26
N ILE A 470 16.94 14.59 -7.56
CA ILE A 470 15.57 14.97 -7.20
C ILE A 470 14.55 13.98 -7.79
N LEU A 471 14.69 13.63 -9.07
CA LEU A 471 13.78 12.71 -9.74
C LEU A 471 13.92 11.27 -9.21
N LYS A 472 15.14 10.83 -8.85
CA LYS A 472 15.37 9.52 -8.21
C LYS A 472 14.60 9.43 -6.88
N ASN A 473 14.62 10.48 -6.07
CA ASN A 473 13.87 10.53 -4.81
C ASN A 473 12.37 10.59 -4.99
N MET A 474 11.88 11.37 -5.95
CA MET A 474 10.46 11.36 -6.26
C MET A 474 9.99 9.97 -6.71
N LYS A 475 10.85 9.22 -7.42
CA LYS A 475 10.54 7.83 -7.81
C LYS A 475 10.46 6.90 -6.59
N THR A 476 11.41 6.97 -5.66
CA THR A 476 11.40 6.13 -4.46
C THR A 476 10.23 6.48 -3.54
N SER A 477 10.00 7.77 -3.27
CA SER A 477 8.87 8.23 -2.46
C SER A 477 7.52 7.82 -3.06
N LEU A 478 7.36 7.93 -4.38
CA LEU A 478 6.16 7.45 -5.07
C LEU A 478 6.02 5.92 -4.95
N ALA A 479 7.12 5.16 -5.05
CA ALA A 479 7.09 3.71 -4.87
C ALA A 479 6.68 3.31 -3.44
N GLU A 480 7.14 4.01 -2.42
CA GLU A 480 6.78 3.80 -1.01
C GLU A 480 5.31 4.14 -0.73
N GLN A 481 4.81 5.28 -1.21
CA GLN A 481 3.40 5.65 -1.11
C GLN A 481 2.48 4.68 -1.87
N MET A 482 3.01 4.02 -2.88
CA MET A 482 2.30 3.03 -3.71
C MET A 482 2.60 1.58 -3.29
N ASN A 483 3.25 1.36 -2.15
CA ASN A 483 3.47 0.04 -1.60
C ASN A 483 2.15 -0.48 -1.01
N CYS A 484 1.30 -0.98 -1.90
CA CYS A 484 0.01 -1.57 -1.57
C CYS A 484 0.19 -2.95 -0.96
N GLU A 485 -0.43 -3.19 0.19
CA GLU A 485 -0.43 -4.49 0.85
C GLU A 485 -1.75 -5.23 0.54
N PRO A 486 -1.84 -6.03 -0.55
CA PRO A 486 -3.12 -6.55 -1.05
C PRO A 486 -3.81 -7.50 -0.07
N GLU A 487 -3.02 -8.17 0.78
CA GLU A 487 -3.56 -9.02 1.84
C GLU A 487 -4.31 -8.21 2.90
N LEU A 488 -3.77 -7.06 3.31
CA LEU A 488 -4.41 -6.17 4.27
C LEU A 488 -5.63 -5.50 3.65
N GLU A 489 -5.56 -5.09 2.37
CA GLU A 489 -6.70 -4.56 1.62
C GLU A 489 -7.86 -5.55 1.60
N HIS A 490 -7.60 -6.82 1.28
CA HIS A 490 -8.63 -7.86 1.28
C HIS A 490 -9.21 -8.12 2.68
N LYS A 491 -8.36 -8.12 3.73
CA LYS A 491 -8.82 -8.27 5.12
C LYS A 491 -9.72 -7.11 5.55
N ILE A 492 -9.34 -5.87 5.23
CA ILE A 492 -10.14 -4.67 5.51
C ILE A 492 -11.47 -4.73 4.74
N ALA A 493 -11.43 -5.07 3.44
CA ALA A 493 -12.63 -5.24 2.63
C ALA A 493 -13.60 -6.25 3.26
N THR A 494 -13.08 -7.41 3.67
CA THR A 494 -13.86 -8.47 4.31
C THR A 494 -14.44 -8.03 5.66
N ALA A 495 -13.66 -7.29 6.46
CA ALA A 495 -14.10 -6.77 7.76
C ALA A 495 -15.19 -5.71 7.64
N LEU A 496 -15.10 -4.83 6.62
CA LEU A 496 -16.13 -3.84 6.30
C LEU A 496 -17.39 -4.50 5.75
N ASP A 497 -17.25 -5.50 4.88
CA ASP A 497 -18.37 -6.25 4.31
C ASP A 497 -19.14 -7.04 5.36
N ARG A 498 -18.47 -7.60 6.37
CA ARG A 498 -19.12 -8.24 7.54
C ARG A 498 -19.99 -7.26 8.34
N ARG A 499 -19.65 -5.98 8.30
CA ARG A 499 -20.39 -4.88 8.94
C ARG A 499 -21.42 -4.23 8.01
N GLY A 500 -21.60 -4.77 6.80
CA GLY A 500 -22.56 -4.27 5.82
C GLY A 500 -22.13 -3.00 5.08
N ILE A 501 -20.84 -2.64 5.14
CA ILE A 501 -20.27 -1.48 4.48
C ILE A 501 -19.50 -1.95 3.25
N SER A 502 -20.02 -1.63 2.06
CA SER A 502 -19.33 -1.91 0.80
C SER A 502 -18.37 -0.76 0.48
N ALA A 503 -17.08 -1.05 0.59
CA ALA A 503 -16.00 -0.17 0.18
C ALA A 503 -15.38 -0.70 -1.12
N ASN A 504 -15.02 0.23 -2.01
CA ASN A 504 -14.35 0.01 -3.29
C ASN A 504 -12.98 0.71 -3.25
N LYS A 505 -12.03 0.26 -4.07
CA LYS A 505 -10.69 0.88 -4.19
C LYS A 505 -10.01 1.13 -2.83
N ILE A 506 -9.97 0.09 -1.98
CA ILE A 506 -9.23 0.17 -0.73
C ILE A 506 -7.75 0.05 -1.08
N ASN A 507 -6.96 1.06 -0.75
CA ASN A 507 -5.51 1.00 -0.84
C ASN A 507 -4.91 1.14 0.56
N VAL A 508 -4.03 0.20 0.93
CA VAL A 508 -3.31 0.22 2.20
C VAL A 508 -1.84 0.44 1.90
N SER A 509 -1.28 1.56 2.34
CA SER A 509 0.15 1.84 2.29
C SER A 509 0.78 1.59 3.66
N ALA A 510 1.84 0.80 3.68
CA ALA A 510 2.66 0.53 4.85
C ALA A 510 4.05 1.14 4.64
N GLY A 511 4.35 2.19 5.41
CA GLY A 511 5.68 2.79 5.55
C GLY A 511 6.11 2.79 7.02
N ASP A 512 6.51 3.94 7.55
CA ASP A 512 6.73 4.13 9.01
C ASP A 512 5.45 3.99 9.85
N GLY A 513 4.29 4.17 9.22
CA GLY A 513 2.98 3.91 9.78
C GLY A 513 2.00 3.53 8.68
N PHE A 514 0.78 3.15 9.08
CA PHE A 514 -0.26 2.75 8.14
C PHE A 514 -1.07 3.95 7.63
N THR A 515 -1.27 4.01 6.32
CA THR A 515 -2.24 4.91 5.69
C THR A 515 -3.23 4.10 4.85
N VAL A 516 -4.52 4.31 5.07
CA VAL A 516 -5.59 3.62 4.35
C VAL A 516 -6.45 4.63 3.62
N THR A 517 -6.59 4.46 2.31
CA THR A 517 -7.51 5.23 1.48
C THR A 517 -8.58 4.32 0.91
N MET A 518 -9.83 4.78 0.85
CA MET A 518 -10.92 3.99 0.30
C MET A 518 -12.05 4.86 -0.23
N ASP A 519 -12.71 4.35 -1.27
CA ASP A 519 -13.98 4.87 -1.76
C ASP A 519 -15.11 4.03 -1.16
N LYS A 520 -16.19 4.66 -0.71
CA LYS A 520 -17.39 3.89 -0.33
C LYS A 520 -18.66 4.61 -0.73
N VAL A 521 -19.74 3.86 -0.84
CA VAL A 521 -21.06 4.45 -1.04
C VAL A 521 -21.40 5.35 0.15
N SER A 522 -22.02 6.50 -0.12
CA SER A 522 -22.43 7.44 0.92
C SER A 522 -23.37 6.75 1.92
N CYS A 523 -23.13 6.98 3.22
CA CYS A 523 -23.95 6.41 4.29
C CYS A 523 -25.00 7.40 4.82
N GLY A 524 -25.32 8.44 4.03
CA GLY A 524 -26.22 9.52 4.39
C GLY A 524 -25.57 10.58 5.30
N ARG A 525 -26.27 11.72 5.47
CA ARG A 525 -25.75 12.97 6.08
C ARG A 525 -25.19 12.86 7.50
N ASN A 526 -25.49 11.79 8.26
CA ASN A 526 -25.08 11.66 9.65
C ASN A 526 -23.71 11.00 9.88
N LEU A 527 -23.00 10.56 8.82
CA LEU A 527 -21.63 10.02 8.90
C LEU A 527 -21.42 8.88 9.93
N VAL A 528 -22.48 8.24 10.41
CA VAL A 528 -22.44 7.21 11.49
C VAL A 528 -21.54 6.04 11.11
N CYS A 529 -21.36 5.78 9.81
CA CYS A 529 -20.48 4.72 9.35
C CYS A 529 -18.99 5.06 9.48
N SER A 530 -18.57 6.33 9.63
CA SER A 530 -17.14 6.66 9.63
C SER A 530 -16.40 6.16 10.88
N THR A 531 -17.06 6.19 12.04
CA THR A 531 -16.51 5.62 13.28
C THR A 531 -16.47 4.10 13.20
N THR A 532 -17.49 3.47 12.62
CA THR A 532 -17.52 2.03 12.37
C THR A 532 -16.42 1.58 11.38
N VAL A 533 -16.15 2.38 10.35
CA VAL A 533 -15.05 2.14 9.40
C VAL A 533 -13.71 2.29 10.11
N ALA A 534 -13.50 3.38 10.86
CA ALA A 534 -12.27 3.58 11.63
C ALA A 534 -11.99 2.42 12.59
N ALA A 535 -13.01 1.97 13.33
CA ALA A 535 -12.90 0.84 14.23
C ALA A 535 -12.60 -0.48 13.51
N ALA A 536 -13.21 -0.71 12.34
CA ALA A 536 -12.95 -1.90 11.53
C ALA A 536 -11.52 -1.91 10.96
N VAL A 537 -11.04 -0.77 10.48
CA VAL A 537 -9.67 -0.63 9.97
C VAL A 537 -8.67 -0.79 11.12
N SER A 538 -8.94 -0.19 12.28
CA SER A 538 -8.08 -0.30 13.47
C SER A 538 -8.00 -1.73 14.01
N GLU A 539 -9.10 -2.47 14.00
CA GLU A 539 -9.13 -3.89 14.40
C GLU A 539 -8.30 -4.76 13.47
N VAL A 540 -8.34 -4.51 12.15
CA VAL A 540 -7.62 -5.32 11.17
C VAL A 540 -6.11 -5.04 11.17
N LEU A 541 -5.73 -3.77 11.36
CA LEU A 541 -4.33 -3.34 11.39
C LEU A 541 -3.71 -3.43 12.79
N GLU A 542 -4.50 -3.75 13.82
CA GLU A 542 -4.08 -3.82 15.24
C GLU A 542 -3.46 -2.52 15.78
N VAL A 543 -3.74 -1.40 15.13
CA VAL A 543 -3.29 -0.06 15.52
C VAL A 543 -4.46 0.93 15.50
N PRO A 544 -4.48 1.94 16.40
CA PRO A 544 -5.49 2.99 16.35
C PRO A 544 -5.36 3.82 15.07
N MET A 545 -6.45 3.89 14.29
CA MET A 545 -6.51 4.66 13.05
C MET A 545 -7.42 5.87 13.20
N LEU A 546 -6.89 7.04 12.87
CA LEU A 546 -7.60 8.32 12.85
C LEU A 546 -8.00 8.68 11.43
N ARG A 547 -9.09 9.42 11.30
CA ARG A 547 -9.59 9.90 10.01
C ARG A 547 -9.03 11.29 9.73
N GLU A 548 -8.46 11.49 8.55
CA GLU A 548 -7.91 12.80 8.14
C GLU A 548 -8.94 13.67 7.41
N ASN A 549 -9.67 13.12 6.44
CA ASN A 549 -10.50 13.92 5.53
C ASN A 549 -12.01 13.80 5.84
N ARG A 550 -12.78 14.88 5.62
CA ARG A 550 -14.26 14.89 5.74
C ARG A 550 -15.01 14.84 4.41
N GLU A 551 -14.33 14.47 3.33
CA GLU A 551 -14.88 14.52 1.97
C GLU A 551 -15.86 13.39 1.71
N CYS A 552 -17.15 13.71 1.79
CA CYS A 552 -18.21 12.83 1.32
C CYS A 552 -19.21 13.60 0.48
N SER A 553 -19.42 13.14 -0.75
CA SER A 553 -20.49 13.59 -1.63
C SER A 553 -21.78 12.82 -1.35
N ASP A 554 -22.89 13.23 -1.97
CA ASP A 554 -24.20 12.57 -1.79
C ASP A 554 -24.17 11.09 -2.22
N ASP A 555 -23.32 10.71 -3.17
CA ASP A 555 -23.23 9.35 -3.69
C ASP A 555 -21.99 8.56 -3.20
N VAL A 556 -20.83 9.23 -3.06
CA VAL A 556 -19.54 8.59 -2.73
C VAL A 556 -18.79 9.34 -1.64
N CYS A 557 -18.29 8.62 -0.63
CA CYS A 557 -17.32 9.14 0.32
C CYS A 557 -15.90 8.70 -0.04
N HIS A 558 -14.97 9.64 -0.08
CA HIS A 558 -13.54 9.39 -0.17
C HIS A 558 -12.96 9.50 1.23
N LEU A 559 -12.53 8.38 1.81
CA LEU A 559 -12.04 8.33 3.18
C LEU A 559 -10.54 8.06 3.21
N LYS A 560 -9.80 8.87 3.96
CA LYS A 560 -8.40 8.68 4.30
C LYS A 560 -8.24 8.52 5.80
N PHE A 561 -7.58 7.44 6.19
CA PHE A 561 -7.22 7.12 7.56
C PHE A 561 -5.70 7.06 7.68
N SER A 562 -5.16 7.60 8.75
CA SER A 562 -3.77 7.49 9.14
C SER A 562 -3.65 6.92 10.54
N GLN A 563 -2.58 6.19 10.79
CA GLN A 563 -2.27 5.67 12.11
C GLN A 563 -2.11 6.81 13.12
N GLN A 564 -2.67 6.65 14.32
CA GLN A 564 -2.41 7.56 15.42
C GLN A 564 -0.95 7.43 15.85
N THR A 565 -0.25 8.56 15.97
CA THR A 565 1.14 8.56 16.46
C THR A 565 1.18 8.12 17.91
N ARG A 566 2.18 7.30 18.27
CA ARG A 566 2.40 6.86 19.65
C ARG A 566 2.94 7.99 20.51
N PHE A 567 3.74 8.88 19.92
CA PHE A 567 4.38 10.00 20.59
C PHE A 567 3.84 11.34 20.07
N VAL A 568 3.98 12.36 20.90
CA VAL A 568 3.79 13.77 20.56
C VAL A 568 5.00 14.57 21.05
N THR A 569 5.34 15.62 20.32
CA THR A 569 6.49 16.48 20.61
C THR A 569 6.03 17.87 21.06
N ASP A 570 6.62 18.38 22.13
CA ASP A 570 6.58 19.79 22.53
C ASP A 570 7.92 20.42 22.15
N ILE A 571 7.92 21.40 21.25
CA ILE A 571 9.14 21.99 20.71
C ILE A 571 9.13 23.49 20.99
N ALA A 572 10.24 23.99 21.52
CA ALA A 572 10.44 25.40 21.78
C ALA A 572 11.84 25.85 21.38
N VAL A 573 11.95 27.11 21.01
CA VAL A 573 13.22 27.76 20.69
C VAL A 573 13.35 29.00 21.56
N ALA A 574 14.51 29.19 22.18
CA ALA A 574 14.92 30.41 22.84
C ALA A 574 16.18 30.94 22.16
N SER A 575 16.24 32.25 21.91
CA SER A 575 17.37 32.88 21.22
C SER A 575 17.70 34.26 21.79
N ALA A 576 18.98 34.61 21.84
CA ALA A 576 19.48 35.96 22.10
C ALA A 576 20.41 36.39 20.96
N THR A 577 20.18 37.60 20.46
CA THR A 577 20.98 38.17 19.37
C THR A 577 22.24 38.81 19.94
N ARG A 578 23.35 38.66 19.22
CA ARG A 578 24.65 39.27 19.53
C ARG A 578 24.53 40.78 19.76
N ASP A 579 25.21 41.28 20.79
CA ASP A 579 25.19 42.71 21.12
C ASP A 579 25.63 43.58 19.93
N LYS A 580 24.88 44.66 19.68
CA LYS A 580 25.06 45.63 18.57
C LYS A 580 24.86 45.07 17.15
N SER A 581 24.33 43.86 16.98
CA SER A 581 23.89 43.38 15.67
C SER A 581 22.41 43.73 15.42
N SER A 582 22.00 43.82 14.16
CA SER A 582 20.62 44.14 13.77
C SER A 582 19.70 42.91 13.70
N GLY A 583 20.25 41.71 13.91
CA GLY A 583 19.55 40.43 13.80
C GLY A 583 20.49 39.25 13.99
N SER A 584 19.91 38.10 14.34
CA SER A 584 20.62 36.85 14.61
C SER A 584 21.07 36.16 13.33
N GLY A 585 22.34 35.73 13.28
CA GLY A 585 22.89 34.81 12.30
C GLY A 585 22.30 33.40 12.40
N ASP A 586 21.88 32.99 13.60
CA ASP A 586 21.20 31.70 13.83
C ASP A 586 19.75 31.68 13.35
N VAL A 587 19.33 30.54 12.80
CA VAL A 587 17.92 30.22 12.50
C VAL A 587 17.59 28.81 12.98
N ALA A 588 16.55 28.70 13.81
CA ALA A 588 15.96 27.43 14.21
C ALA A 588 14.52 27.30 13.70
N LEU A 589 14.18 26.15 13.12
CA LEU A 589 12.84 25.84 12.64
C LEU A 589 12.41 24.44 13.07
N SER A 590 11.14 24.31 13.46
CA SER A 590 10.47 23.01 13.61
C SER A 590 9.37 22.86 12.56
N PHE A 591 9.27 21.70 11.92
CA PHE A 591 8.24 21.46 10.90
C PHE A 591 7.89 19.96 10.76
N PRO A 592 6.65 19.63 10.37
CA PRO A 592 6.27 18.26 10.07
C PRO A 592 6.85 17.82 8.71
N CYS A 593 7.44 16.62 8.64
CA CYS A 593 7.94 16.03 7.39
C CYS A 593 6.88 15.18 6.67
N GLY A 594 5.70 15.01 7.26
CA GLY A 594 4.68 14.06 6.80
C GLY A 594 4.85 12.68 7.42
N ASN A 595 3.84 11.81 7.26
CA ASN A 595 3.82 10.43 7.77
C ASN A 595 4.30 10.29 9.24
N GLY A 596 3.79 11.13 10.14
CA GLY A 596 4.12 11.03 11.56
C GLY A 596 5.57 11.37 11.91
N LYS A 597 6.33 12.05 11.03
CA LYS A 597 7.66 12.58 11.32
C LYS A 597 7.63 14.09 11.55
N THR A 598 8.42 14.57 12.50
CA THR A 598 8.65 16.00 12.75
C THR A 598 10.15 16.24 12.80
N ALA A 599 10.61 17.33 12.18
CA ALA A 599 12.00 17.72 12.21
C ALA A 599 12.21 19.03 12.97
N VAL A 600 13.38 19.14 13.58
CA VAL A 600 13.95 20.36 14.15
C VAL A 600 15.28 20.60 13.45
N ILE A 601 15.47 21.79 12.91
CA ILE A 601 16.74 22.23 12.34
C ILE A 601 17.22 23.47 13.08
N LEU A 602 18.51 23.52 13.38
CA LEU A 602 19.24 24.70 13.79
C LEU A 602 20.38 24.91 12.79
N SER A 603 20.51 26.12 12.29
CA SER A 603 21.54 26.50 11.32
C SER A 603 22.14 27.83 11.75
N ASP A 604 23.46 27.85 11.86
CA ASP A 604 24.25 29.05 12.04
C ASP A 604 24.90 29.42 10.70
N GLY A 605 24.79 30.69 10.33
CA GLY A 605 25.37 31.25 9.12
C GLY A 605 26.67 31.97 9.45
N MET A 606 27.73 31.71 8.69
CA MET A 606 29.01 32.32 8.99
C MET A 606 28.96 33.86 8.84
N GLY A 607 29.46 34.57 9.85
CA GLY A 607 29.68 36.02 9.82
C GLY A 607 28.86 36.74 10.87
N SER A 608 28.30 37.90 10.54
CA SER A 608 27.37 38.60 11.42
C SER A 608 26.36 39.43 10.64
N GLY A 609 25.20 39.66 11.26
CA GLY A 609 24.13 40.48 10.69
C GLY A 609 23.39 39.82 9.53
N GLU A 610 22.87 40.63 8.60
CA GLU A 610 21.93 40.16 7.56
C GLU A 610 22.49 39.07 6.64
N LYS A 611 23.81 39.04 6.39
CA LYS A 611 24.44 38.02 5.53
C LYS A 611 24.40 36.63 6.17
N ALA A 612 24.79 36.55 7.44
CA ALA A 612 24.73 35.30 8.21
C ALA A 612 23.28 34.80 8.30
N HIS A 613 22.36 35.70 8.64
CA HIS A 613 20.92 35.39 8.71
C HIS A 613 20.37 34.87 7.37
N PHE A 614 20.79 35.47 6.24
CA PHE A 614 20.36 35.03 4.92
C PHE A 614 20.85 33.61 4.60
N GLN A 615 22.08 33.27 4.97
CA GLN A 615 22.67 31.94 4.74
C GLN A 615 21.98 30.85 5.56
N SER A 616 21.81 31.06 6.86
CA SER A 616 21.11 30.13 7.75
C SER A 616 19.63 30.01 7.41
N SER A 617 18.97 31.12 7.06
CA SER A 617 17.56 31.13 6.65
C SER A 617 17.33 30.32 5.37
N ILE A 618 18.16 30.50 4.32
CA ILE A 618 18.06 29.68 3.11
C ILE A 618 18.25 28.21 3.42
N THR A 619 19.28 27.88 4.22
CA THR A 619 19.61 26.51 4.62
C THR A 619 18.43 25.85 5.34
N ALA A 620 17.90 26.50 6.37
CA ALA A 620 16.78 26.00 7.15
C ALA A 620 15.48 25.88 6.32
N GLN A 621 15.21 26.85 5.44
CA GLN A 621 14.01 26.85 4.60
C GLN A 621 14.08 25.81 3.48
N LEU A 622 15.26 25.58 2.88
CA LEU A 622 15.47 24.50 1.90
C LEU A 622 15.30 23.14 2.56
N ALA A 623 15.89 22.92 3.74
CA ALA A 623 15.71 21.68 4.50
C ALA A 623 14.23 21.41 4.80
N LYS A 624 13.52 22.44 5.28
CA LYS A 624 12.07 22.37 5.49
C LYS A 624 11.32 21.95 4.23
N ASN A 625 11.56 22.64 3.11
CA ASN A 625 10.81 22.40 1.87
C ASN A 625 11.10 21.00 1.29
N LEU A 626 12.36 20.56 1.30
CA LEU A 626 12.77 19.25 0.77
C LEU A 626 12.24 18.10 1.65
N LEU A 627 12.46 18.16 2.96
CA LEU A 627 12.00 17.10 3.86
C LEU A 627 10.47 17.03 3.95
N SER A 628 9.77 18.17 3.95
CA SER A 628 8.30 18.21 3.92
C SER A 628 7.73 17.67 2.60
N ALA A 629 8.52 17.70 1.52
CA ALA A 629 8.16 17.10 0.23
C ALA A 629 8.48 15.60 0.15
N GLY A 630 9.04 15.00 1.21
CA GLY A 630 9.32 13.56 1.29
C GLY A 630 10.67 13.14 0.74
N PHE A 631 11.62 14.05 0.61
CA PHE A 631 13.01 13.72 0.25
C PHE A 631 13.71 13.10 1.47
N ASP A 632 14.58 12.12 1.26
CA ASP A 632 15.46 11.62 2.31
C ASP A 632 16.49 12.66 2.75
N LYS A 633 16.98 12.49 3.98
CA LYS A 633 17.89 13.42 4.66
C LYS A 633 19.25 13.52 3.96
N GLU A 634 19.77 12.42 3.41
CA GLU A 634 21.05 12.38 2.71
C GLU A 634 20.99 13.24 1.44
N THR A 635 19.90 13.11 0.68
CA THR A 635 19.66 13.90 -0.52
C THR A 635 19.39 15.35 -0.19
N CYS A 636 18.64 15.61 0.87
CA CYS A 636 18.37 16.97 1.35
C CYS A 636 19.68 17.72 1.61
N VAL A 637 20.59 17.15 2.42
CA VAL A 637 21.86 17.81 2.77
C VAL A 637 22.78 17.97 1.56
N ARG A 638 22.84 16.97 0.67
CA ARG A 638 23.62 17.06 -0.58
C ARG A 638 23.13 18.18 -1.50
N LEU A 639 21.81 18.32 -1.66
CA LEU A 639 21.23 19.39 -2.47
C LEU A 639 21.48 20.77 -1.86
N ILE A 640 21.33 20.89 -0.53
CA ILE A 640 21.63 22.14 0.18
C ILE A 640 23.10 22.51 0.00
N ASN A 641 24.03 21.58 0.25
CA ASN A 641 25.46 21.80 0.05
C ASN A 641 25.75 22.28 -1.37
N ASN A 642 25.20 21.62 -2.38
CA ASN A 642 25.41 21.99 -3.77
C ASN A 642 24.82 23.38 -4.09
N ILE A 643 23.64 23.73 -3.56
CA ILE A 643 23.03 25.06 -3.75
C ILE A 643 23.89 26.15 -3.11
N LEU A 644 24.40 25.93 -1.90
CA LEU A 644 25.28 26.88 -1.21
C LEU A 644 26.60 27.09 -1.98
N MET A 645 27.17 26.01 -2.54
CA MET A 645 28.39 26.06 -3.36
C MET A 645 28.22 26.78 -4.71
N MET A 646 27.00 26.90 -5.23
CA MET A 646 26.74 27.60 -6.49
C MET A 646 26.77 29.11 -6.38
N ASN A 647 26.68 29.65 -5.16
CA ASN A 647 26.63 31.09 -4.97
C ASN A 647 27.99 31.70 -5.36
N ALA A 648 27.96 32.82 -6.08
CA ALA A 648 29.17 33.43 -6.67
C ALA A 648 30.17 33.92 -5.61
N ASP A 649 29.70 34.14 -4.38
CA ASP A 649 30.52 34.50 -3.23
C ASP A 649 31.10 33.22 -2.60
N ARG A 650 32.42 33.03 -2.72
CA ARG A 650 33.17 31.85 -2.25
C ARG A 650 33.16 31.63 -0.72
N ASP A 651 32.46 32.49 0.03
CA ASP A 651 32.37 32.47 1.49
C ASP A 651 30.94 32.19 1.99
N THR A 652 30.13 31.46 1.18
CA THR A 652 28.74 31.14 1.51
C THR A 652 28.62 29.72 2.06
N PHE A 653 28.77 29.56 3.37
CA PHE A 653 28.54 28.28 4.05
C PHE A 653 27.79 28.44 5.36
N ALA A 654 27.06 27.40 5.74
CA ALA A 654 26.23 27.37 6.95
C ALA A 654 26.31 26.01 7.62
N THR A 655 26.11 26.00 8.94
CA THR A 655 26.00 24.76 9.71
C THR A 655 24.62 24.15 9.52
N ILE A 656 24.53 22.82 9.62
CA ILE A 656 23.25 22.11 9.63
C ILE A 656 23.26 21.22 10.86
N ASP A 657 22.41 21.51 11.82
CA ASP A 657 22.05 20.61 12.90
C ASP A 657 20.59 20.19 12.70
N LEU A 658 20.35 18.99 12.19
CA LEU A 658 19.03 18.49 11.87
C LEU A 658 18.73 17.24 12.69
N CYS A 659 17.57 17.23 13.36
CA CYS A 659 17.01 16.06 14.00
C CYS A 659 15.62 15.74 13.43
N ILE A 660 15.40 14.51 12.98
CA ILE A 660 14.11 14.02 12.50
C ILE A 660 13.58 12.98 13.50
N VAL A 661 12.43 13.27 14.10
CA VAL A 661 11.76 12.42 15.09
C VAL A 661 10.61 11.66 14.44
N ASN A 662 10.64 10.33 14.51
CA ASN A 662 9.54 9.46 14.11
C ASN A 662 8.58 9.25 15.30
N LEU A 663 7.36 9.78 15.19
CA LEU A 663 6.37 9.76 16.27
C LEU A 663 5.64 8.41 16.41
N TYR A 664 5.86 7.45 15.51
CA TYR A 664 5.35 6.09 15.66
C TYR A 664 6.29 5.22 16.51
N THR A 665 7.59 5.32 16.25
CA THR A 665 8.62 4.45 16.86
C THR A 665 9.37 5.11 18.01
N GLY A 666 9.46 6.45 18.03
CA GLY A 666 10.31 7.21 18.95
C GLY A 666 11.77 7.31 18.49
N SER A 667 12.09 6.91 17.26
CA SER A 667 13.45 7.05 16.72
C SER A 667 13.76 8.50 16.35
N MET A 668 14.98 8.95 16.67
CA MET A 668 15.54 10.23 16.27
C MET A 668 16.72 10.00 15.34
N GLU A 669 16.69 10.63 14.18
CA GLU A 669 17.76 10.60 13.20
C GLU A 669 18.43 11.97 13.15
N PHE A 670 19.74 11.99 13.40
CA PHE A 670 20.55 13.20 13.41
C PHE A 670 21.35 13.31 12.13
N VAL A 671 21.45 14.54 11.62
CA VAL A 671 22.37 14.92 10.54
C VAL A 671 23.06 16.21 10.95
N LYS A 672 24.38 16.15 11.07
CA LYS A 672 25.20 17.28 11.50
C LYS A 672 26.24 17.62 10.44
N THR A 673 26.40 18.91 10.14
CA THR A 673 27.46 19.46 9.27
C THR A 673 27.99 20.75 9.86
N GLY A 674 29.21 20.73 10.41
CA GLY A 674 29.86 21.90 11.01
C GLY A 674 29.11 22.52 12.20
N ALA A 675 28.15 21.81 12.78
CA ALA A 675 27.33 22.29 13.89
C ALA A 675 27.94 21.94 15.25
N ALA A 676 27.42 22.53 16.33
CA ALA A 676 27.79 22.16 17.69
C ALA A 676 27.18 20.79 18.12
N ASN A 677 27.61 20.32 19.29
CA ASN A 677 27.09 19.10 19.90
C ASN A 677 25.61 19.28 20.30
N SER A 678 24.82 18.20 20.22
CA SER A 678 23.48 18.17 20.82
C SER A 678 23.46 17.26 22.05
N TYR A 679 22.47 17.47 22.90
CA TYR A 679 22.37 16.80 24.21
C TYR A 679 21.01 16.13 24.33
N ILE A 680 20.99 14.92 24.87
CA ILE A 680 19.77 14.16 25.13
C ILE A 680 19.72 13.89 26.62
N LYS A 681 18.68 14.40 27.28
CA LYS A 681 18.37 14.07 28.66
C LYS A 681 17.41 12.88 28.68
N THR A 682 17.84 11.78 29.30
CA THR A 682 17.01 10.58 29.52
C THR A 682 16.85 10.27 31.00
N ALA A 683 15.91 9.39 31.34
CA ALA A 683 15.80 8.87 32.71
C ALA A 683 17.00 8.01 33.16
N SER A 684 17.74 7.43 32.21
CA SER A 684 18.91 6.56 32.47
C SER A 684 20.25 7.31 32.54
N GLY A 685 20.26 8.61 32.24
CA GLY A 685 21.45 9.44 32.15
C GLY A 685 21.43 10.35 30.94
N ASN A 686 22.34 11.32 30.92
CA ASN A 686 22.45 12.26 29.82
C ASN A 686 23.42 11.73 28.76
N GLU A 687 23.12 11.97 27.48
CA GLU A 687 23.91 11.54 26.33
C GLU A 687 24.25 12.74 25.43
N THR A 688 25.43 12.70 24.78
CA THR A 688 25.86 13.70 23.80
C THR A 688 25.86 13.12 22.39
N VAL A 689 25.36 13.90 21.44
CA VAL A 689 25.44 13.63 19.99
C VAL A 689 26.51 14.55 19.41
N TYR A 690 27.65 13.95 19.05
CA TYR A 690 28.84 14.68 18.60
C TYR A 690 28.75 15.12 17.13
N ALA A 691 29.39 16.24 16.82
CA ALA A 691 29.62 16.73 15.47
C ALA A 691 31.12 16.79 15.16
N SER A 692 31.53 16.38 13.96
CA SER A 692 32.93 16.39 13.53
C SER A 692 33.16 16.82 12.07
N SER A 693 32.09 16.87 11.28
CA SER A 693 32.09 17.20 9.86
C SER A 693 32.18 18.70 9.58
N LEU A 694 32.56 19.04 8.35
CA LEU A 694 32.70 20.42 7.88
C LEU A 694 31.34 21.10 7.63
N PRO A 695 31.26 22.44 7.66
CA PRO A 695 30.04 23.18 7.28
C PRO A 695 29.61 22.96 5.82
N ALA A 696 28.30 23.06 5.57
CA ALA A 696 27.74 22.92 4.23
C ALA A 696 28.05 24.14 3.37
N GLY A 697 28.50 23.93 2.13
CA GLY A 697 28.93 24.97 1.19
C GLY A 697 30.45 25.10 1.06
N LEU A 698 31.24 24.45 1.93
CA LEU A 698 32.70 24.60 1.95
C LEU A 698 33.43 23.70 0.94
N VAL A 699 33.05 22.42 0.82
CA VAL A 699 33.75 21.42 -0.01
C VAL A 699 32.79 20.59 -0.87
N GLN A 700 33.25 20.20 -2.07
CA GLN A 700 32.54 19.22 -2.89
C GLN A 700 32.63 17.85 -2.23
N GLY A 701 31.49 17.13 -2.18
CA GLY A 701 31.46 15.79 -1.57
C GLY A 701 31.45 15.80 -0.05
N LEU A 702 30.76 16.76 0.57
CA LEU A 702 30.51 16.79 2.02
C LEU A 702 29.97 15.44 2.52
N GLU A 703 30.60 14.90 3.55
CA GLU A 703 30.14 13.74 4.31
C GLU A 703 29.60 14.21 5.67
N PRO A 704 28.27 14.29 5.85
CA PRO A 704 27.67 14.65 7.14
C PRO A 704 27.87 13.57 8.19
N ASP A 705 27.87 13.97 9.46
CA ASP A 705 27.77 13.03 10.56
C ASP A 705 26.31 12.58 10.70
N TYR A 706 26.08 11.27 10.60
CA TYR A 706 24.77 10.66 10.82
C TYR A 706 24.76 9.91 12.13
N ASP A 707 23.69 10.09 12.91
CA ASP A 707 23.49 9.32 14.13
C ASP A 707 22.02 8.94 14.32
N MET A 708 21.77 7.89 15.10
CA MET A 708 20.42 7.44 15.43
C MET A 708 20.29 7.09 16.91
N ARG A 709 19.22 7.60 17.53
CA ARG A 709 18.86 7.33 18.93
C ARG A 709 17.37 7.00 19.05
N TYR A 710 16.97 6.50 20.20
CA TYR A 710 15.57 6.21 20.51
C TYR A 710 15.19 6.92 21.80
N MET A 711 14.11 7.70 21.76
CA MET A 711 13.58 8.37 22.95
C MET A 711 12.42 7.61 23.55
N LYS A 712 12.27 7.79 24.86
CA LYS A 712 11.11 7.38 25.65
C LYS A 712 10.32 8.62 26.07
N SER A 713 9.12 8.38 26.58
CA SER A 713 8.31 9.43 27.17
C SER A 713 9.05 10.10 28.33
N GLY A 714 9.16 11.44 28.30
CA GLY A 714 9.85 12.23 29.31
C GLY A 714 11.32 12.55 29.00
N ASP A 715 11.83 12.11 27.84
CA ASP A 715 13.15 12.48 27.33
C ASP A 715 13.11 13.83 26.61
N TYR A 716 14.22 14.55 26.66
CA TYR A 716 14.39 15.88 26.04
C TYR A 716 15.61 15.86 25.13
N LEU A 717 15.43 16.28 23.88
CA LEU A 717 16.50 16.67 22.99
C LEU A 717 16.76 18.17 23.14
N ILE A 718 18.02 18.55 23.26
CA ILE A 718 18.51 19.92 23.37
C ILE A 718 19.54 20.11 22.25
N MET A 719 19.24 21.02 21.32
CA MET A 719 20.14 21.45 20.25
C MET A 719 20.53 22.89 20.53
N ALA A 720 21.81 23.23 20.44
CA ALA A 720 22.30 24.57 20.75
C ALA A 720 23.33 25.02 19.71
N SER A 721 23.42 26.33 19.46
CA SER A 721 24.50 26.91 18.65
C SER A 721 25.78 27.03 19.46
N ASP A 722 26.89 27.26 18.77
CA ASP A 722 28.21 27.48 19.37
C ASP A 722 28.22 28.64 20.37
N GLY A 723 27.46 29.71 20.12
CA GLY A 723 27.27 30.81 21.06
C GLY A 723 26.75 30.39 22.45
N ILE A 724 26.08 29.23 22.57
CA ILE A 724 25.68 28.64 23.86
C ILE A 724 26.67 27.57 24.31
N THR A 725 27.05 26.64 23.43
CA THR A 725 27.92 25.52 23.83
C THR A 725 29.31 25.98 24.22
N ASP A 726 29.86 27.03 23.61
CA ASP A 726 31.18 27.57 23.95
C ASP A 726 31.22 28.19 25.36
N VAL A 727 30.04 28.54 25.91
CA VAL A 727 29.89 29.09 27.26
C VAL A 727 29.58 28.00 28.29
N LEU A 728 28.67 27.08 27.96
CA LEU A 728 28.10 26.12 28.91
C LEU A 728 28.64 24.69 28.80
N ASP A 729 29.32 24.34 27.71
CA ASP A 729 29.92 23.02 27.49
C ASP A 729 31.44 23.13 27.45
N SER A 730 32.07 22.73 28.55
CA SER A 730 33.52 22.68 28.69
C SER A 730 34.00 21.24 28.85
N PRO A 731 35.28 20.93 28.53
CA PRO A 731 35.81 19.57 28.63
C PRO A 731 35.66 18.94 30.03
N ASP A 732 35.64 19.77 31.07
CA ASP A 732 35.60 19.37 32.47
C ASP A 732 34.18 19.43 33.09
N HIS A 733 33.27 20.20 32.48
CA HIS A 733 31.94 20.47 33.03
C HIS A 733 30.94 20.86 31.94
N ASN A 734 29.77 20.22 31.96
CA ASN A 734 28.67 20.50 31.04
C ASN A 734 27.44 20.95 31.83
N GLU A 735 27.22 22.26 31.87
CA GLU A 735 26.16 22.86 32.66
C GLU A 735 24.77 22.66 32.04
N ILE A 736 24.71 22.39 30.73
CA ILE A 736 23.47 22.03 30.03
C ILE A 736 22.88 20.76 30.66
N PHE A 737 23.73 19.78 30.99
CA PHE A 737 23.32 18.57 31.69
C PHE A 737 22.84 18.84 33.11
N ASP A 738 23.51 19.72 33.86
CA ASP A 738 23.11 20.08 35.22
C ASP A 738 21.74 20.79 35.25
N ILE A 739 21.49 21.68 34.29
CA ILE A 739 20.20 22.37 34.15
C ILE A 739 19.10 21.39 33.75
N ALA A 740 19.42 20.40 32.90
CA ALA A 740 18.48 19.39 32.44
C ALA A 740 18.23 18.28 33.47
N GLU A 741 19.16 18.08 34.41
CA GLU A 741 19.08 17.04 35.43
C GLU A 741 17.86 17.25 36.33
N GLY A 742 17.03 16.21 36.46
CA GLY A 742 15.79 16.30 37.23
C GLY A 742 14.72 17.23 36.66
N PHE A 743 14.94 17.90 35.52
CA PHE A 743 13.97 18.79 34.93
C PHE A 743 12.73 18.03 34.45
N THR A 744 11.56 18.55 34.83
CA THR A 744 10.24 18.12 34.38
C THR A 744 9.40 19.36 34.09
N GLY A 745 8.93 19.51 32.85
CA GLY A 745 8.20 20.72 32.44
C GLY A 745 8.10 20.86 30.92
N SER A 746 7.54 21.99 30.46
CA SER A 746 7.45 22.29 29.02
C SER A 746 8.83 22.56 28.42
N ALA A 747 9.00 22.24 27.14
CA ALA A 747 10.25 22.48 26.40
C ALA A 747 10.69 23.96 26.45
N LYS A 748 9.72 24.89 26.44
CA LYS A 748 9.98 26.33 26.52
C LYS A 748 10.73 26.75 27.78
N VAL A 749 10.33 26.23 28.94
CA VAL A 749 10.97 26.59 30.22
C VAL A 749 12.40 26.08 30.26
N LEU A 750 12.67 24.89 29.73
CA LEU A 750 14.04 24.37 29.66
C LEU A 750 14.90 25.19 28.69
N ALA A 751 14.37 25.55 27.52
CA ALA A 751 15.04 26.41 26.55
C ALA A 751 15.39 27.79 27.16
N ASP A 752 14.43 28.43 27.83
CA ASP A 752 14.63 29.70 28.52
C ASP A 752 15.66 29.58 29.65
N ASN A 753 15.66 28.49 30.43
CA ASN A 753 16.63 28.27 31.50
C ASN A 753 18.07 28.14 30.97
N ILE A 754 18.26 27.37 29.89
CA ILE A 754 19.58 27.19 29.25
C ILE A 754 20.08 28.52 28.69
N LEU A 755 19.23 29.27 27.98
CA LEU A 755 19.61 30.58 27.44
C LEU A 755 19.96 31.57 28.56
N ASN A 756 19.16 31.64 29.62
CA ASN A 756 19.42 32.53 30.75
C ASN A 756 20.69 32.15 31.51
N ALA A 757 21.02 30.86 31.61
CA ALA A 757 22.28 30.41 32.16
C ALA A 757 23.46 30.93 31.30
N ALA A 758 23.43 30.74 29.97
CA ALA A 758 24.47 31.25 29.09
C ALA A 758 24.67 32.77 29.23
N LEU A 759 23.57 33.54 29.26
CA LEU A 759 23.61 34.99 29.48
C LEU A 759 24.16 35.38 30.86
N SER A 760 23.95 34.56 31.89
CA SER A 760 24.46 34.83 33.23
C SER A 760 25.98 34.73 33.33
N TYR A 761 26.60 33.85 32.54
CA TYR A 761 28.07 33.76 32.42
C TYR A 761 28.69 34.91 31.63
N THR A 762 27.88 35.62 30.85
CA THR A 762 28.33 36.74 30.00
C THR A 762 27.84 38.10 30.50
N ASP A 763 27.50 38.22 31.78
CA ASP A 763 27.01 39.46 32.42
C ASP A 763 25.77 40.07 31.72
N GLY A 764 24.95 39.23 31.08
CA GLY A 764 23.76 39.62 30.33
C GLY A 764 24.03 40.13 28.90
N ILE A 765 25.26 40.01 28.41
CA ILE A 765 25.66 40.46 27.07
C ILE A 765 25.94 39.24 26.18
N ALA A 766 25.24 39.11 25.05
CA ALA A 766 25.51 38.04 24.08
C ALA A 766 26.70 38.43 23.20
N TYR A 767 27.86 37.76 23.38
CA TYR A 767 29.06 38.01 22.56
C TYR A 767 28.98 37.39 21.16
N ASP A 768 28.17 36.33 21.03
CA ASP A 768 27.74 35.74 19.77
C ASP A 768 26.23 35.52 19.75
N ASP A 769 25.69 35.12 18.60
CA ASP A 769 24.29 34.71 18.51
C ASP A 769 24.08 33.40 19.29
N MET A 770 23.11 33.41 20.20
CA MET A 770 22.83 32.29 21.11
C MET A 770 21.46 31.72 20.78
N THR A 771 21.38 30.47 20.36
CA THR A 771 20.11 29.81 20.06
C THR A 771 20.07 28.40 20.61
N VAL A 772 19.00 28.07 21.34
CA VAL A 772 18.71 26.72 21.84
C VAL A 772 17.33 26.27 21.39
N ALA A 773 17.24 25.08 20.81
CA ALA A 773 16.01 24.40 20.47
C ALA A 773 15.85 23.15 21.36
N VAL A 774 14.71 23.07 22.06
CA VAL A 774 14.39 21.93 22.92
C VAL A 774 13.18 21.20 22.34
N CYS A 775 13.29 19.87 22.25
CA CYS A 775 12.21 18.98 21.84
C CYS A 775 11.95 17.96 22.95
N ALA A 776 10.81 18.07 23.62
CA ALA A 776 10.35 17.13 24.62
C ALA A 776 9.41 16.10 23.99
N VAL A 777 9.63 14.81 24.26
CA VAL A 777 8.78 13.73 23.76
C VAL A 777 7.90 13.17 24.88
N SER A 778 6.62 13.00 24.59
CA SER A 778 5.67 12.35 25.50
C SER A 778 4.79 11.35 24.75
N GLU A 779 4.31 10.31 25.44
CA GLU A 779 3.35 9.36 24.87
C GLU A 779 1.98 10.03 24.68
N ASN A 780 1.38 9.75 23.52
CA ASN A 780 0.05 10.21 23.12
C ASN A 780 -0.99 9.31 23.83
N MET A 781 -1.61 9.82 24.90
CA MET A 781 -2.58 9.07 25.71
C MET A 781 -3.95 8.92 25.04
#